data_AF-A0A8H5GLZ7-F1
#
_entry.id   AF-A0A8H5GLZ7-F1
#
_cell.length_a   1.000
_cell.length_b   1.000
_cell.length_c   1.000
_cell.angle_alpha   90.00
_cell.angle_beta   90.00
_cell.angle_gamma   90.00
#
_symmetry.space_group_name_H-M   'P 1'
#
loop_
_entity.id
_entity.type
_entity.pdbx_description
1 polymer ?
#
loop_
_entity_poly.entity_id
_entity_poly.type
_entity_poly.pdbx_seq_one_letter_code
_entity_poly.pdbx_strand_id
1 'polypeptide(L)'
;MSYPESGSPGSINGRRLTNRNTNRYSVTALFSMAAEQDVEVEDDLARAQKRLRDLKGKISAQSKKNFVLERDVRYLDSRIALLIQNRMALDEQREVERTLEEVDPTEGHYPDDRKLQQYSNLFFLLQSEPRHIASLCRLVSLSEIDTLLQTVMFTLYGNQYESREEHLLLTMFQSVLSAQFETATEFGSLLRANTPVSRMMTTYTRRGPGQSYLKSVLAERINSLIEHKDLNLEINPVKVYEQMINQIEEETGSLPPNLPRGVAPEVAAENIDVQAIIAPRLTMLMEIANSFLVTIIESMETVPYGIRWICKQIRSLTRRKYPEATDYAICSLIGGFFFLRFINPAIVTPQAYMLVEGVPAKHPRRTLTLIAKMLQNLANKPSYSKEAYMMTLNPFVENNKARINQFLNNLCEVGDFYDTLEMDQYMALSKKDLMIHITLNELYNTHSLILQHIETLSPNDKQHLRILTDELGPAPPQVPRKENRTIELNLYSRWETPVQDIQSALMDSVSSSDMLYMETKSIFVQLIRSIPNAAEKRPYNLAAIAERAATTKDATLVRKGIKVKEMLRELEELKIVDEADGYKLMQEEVSAELVHLGNLREKVILETKSLEAVYKTIGDHNNYLRSQLEQYKAYLQNVRLTASKDKGSTTGVGVVSVNGKEKKPTKSVVLGPYRFTHAQLEKEGIIVESNVPDNRRPNIYFNITSPTPGTFIIALHYKGRERAILEMDLKIDDLLEKQKDNKHLLDLEYVQLNVPKVLGLLKKVFAKR
;
A
#
# COMPACT_ATOMS: atom_id res chain seq x y z
N MET A 1 -51.35 64.87 -17.48
CA MET A 1 -50.25 65.52 -18.23
C MET A 1 -49.08 65.63 -17.26
N SER A 2 -47.88 65.06 -17.43
CA SER A 2 -47.25 64.26 -18.50
C SER A 2 -45.98 63.62 -17.89
N TYR A 3 -45.67 62.37 -18.29
CA TYR A 3 -44.44 61.58 -18.02
C TYR A 3 -43.16 62.20 -18.68
N PRO A 4 -41.90 61.70 -18.51
CA PRO A 4 -41.50 60.35 -18.04
C PRO A 4 -40.27 60.21 -17.10
N GLU A 5 -40.29 59.12 -16.34
CA GLU A 5 -39.11 58.42 -15.78
C GLU A 5 -38.62 57.37 -16.79
N SER A 6 -37.31 57.29 -17.00
CA SER A 6 -36.64 56.26 -17.79
C SER A 6 -36.21 55.08 -16.90
N GLY A 7 -37.07 54.08 -16.77
CA GLY A 7 -36.74 52.77 -16.19
C GLY A 7 -36.78 51.68 -17.27
N SER A 8 -35.62 51.11 -17.60
CA SER A 8 -35.53 49.93 -18.48
C SER A 8 -35.87 48.66 -17.68
N PRO A 9 -36.63 47.71 -18.25
CA PRO A 9 -37.13 46.55 -17.52
C PRO A 9 -36.06 45.48 -17.31
N GLY A 10 -35.90 45.05 -16.05
CA GLY A 10 -35.14 43.87 -15.67
C GLY A 10 -35.77 42.60 -16.27
N SER A 11 -34.99 41.92 -17.08
CA SER A 11 -35.29 40.57 -17.57
C SER A 11 -35.16 39.56 -16.43
N ILE A 12 -36.29 39.10 -15.92
CA ILE A 12 -36.40 37.84 -15.18
C ILE A 12 -36.40 36.71 -16.23
N ASN A 13 -35.25 36.08 -16.46
CA ASN A 13 -35.15 34.74 -17.05
C ASN A 13 -33.73 34.17 -16.93
N GLY A 14 -33.37 33.73 -15.73
CA GLY A 14 -32.27 32.80 -15.49
C GLY A 14 -32.82 31.38 -15.33
N ARG A 15 -33.36 30.80 -16.41
CA ARG A 15 -33.91 29.44 -16.41
C ARG A 15 -32.75 28.44 -16.22
N ARG A 16 -32.78 27.70 -15.10
CA ARG A 16 -31.97 26.50 -14.84
C ARG A 16 -31.96 25.59 -16.07
N LEU A 17 -30.82 25.53 -16.76
CA LEU A 17 -30.53 24.64 -17.88
C LEU A 17 -29.41 23.64 -17.49
N THR A 18 -29.54 23.00 -16.33
CA THR A 18 -28.59 21.95 -15.90
C THR A 18 -29.35 20.95 -15.03
N ASN A 19 -29.88 19.87 -15.62
CA ASN A 19 -30.19 18.59 -14.95
C ASN A 19 -30.88 17.57 -15.86
N ARG A 20 -31.36 17.97 -17.04
CA ARG A 20 -32.13 17.06 -17.91
C ARG A 20 -31.26 16.16 -18.79
N ASN A 21 -30.06 16.62 -19.18
CA ASN A 21 -29.13 15.84 -20.02
C ASN A 21 -28.29 14.82 -19.21
N THR A 22 -28.00 15.10 -17.94
CA THR A 22 -27.23 14.20 -17.06
C THR A 22 -28.03 12.94 -16.72
N ASN A 23 -29.33 13.09 -16.41
CA ASN A 23 -30.22 11.94 -16.15
C ASN A 23 -30.43 11.06 -17.40
N ARG A 24 -30.53 11.64 -18.60
CA ARG A 24 -30.63 10.86 -19.84
C ARG A 24 -29.37 10.05 -20.15
N TYR A 25 -28.19 10.61 -19.86
CA TYR A 25 -26.92 9.90 -20.02
C TYR A 25 -26.79 8.74 -19.01
N SER A 26 -27.22 8.95 -17.76
CA SER A 26 -27.19 7.90 -16.72
C SER A 26 -28.15 6.74 -17.06
N VAL A 27 -29.37 7.04 -17.51
CA VAL A 27 -30.37 6.03 -17.87
C VAL A 27 -29.98 5.26 -19.12
N THR A 28 -29.47 5.93 -20.16
CA THR A 28 -29.04 5.26 -21.40
C THR A 28 -27.84 4.33 -21.16
N ALA A 29 -26.89 4.75 -20.32
CA ALA A 29 -25.76 3.91 -19.91
C ALA A 29 -26.24 2.70 -19.08
N LEU A 30 -27.16 2.90 -18.13
CA LEU A 30 -27.76 1.82 -17.34
C LEU A 30 -28.54 0.83 -18.21
N PHE A 31 -29.30 1.30 -19.21
CA PHE A 31 -30.08 0.45 -20.11
C PHE A 31 -29.19 -0.34 -21.08
N SER A 32 -28.15 0.29 -21.62
CA SER A 32 -27.15 -0.36 -22.49
C SER A 32 -26.39 -1.46 -21.73
N MET A 33 -26.01 -1.21 -20.47
CA MET A 33 -25.32 -2.18 -19.60
C MET A 33 -26.25 -3.25 -18.99
N ALA A 34 -27.52 -2.95 -18.73
CA ALA A 34 -28.53 -3.94 -18.34
C ALA A 34 -28.85 -4.89 -19.50
N ALA A 35 -28.92 -4.38 -20.72
CA ALA A 35 -29.08 -5.19 -21.92
C ALA A 35 -27.88 -6.12 -22.21
N GLU A 36 -26.71 -5.86 -21.61
CA GLU A 36 -25.57 -6.80 -21.62
C GLU A 36 -25.80 -8.03 -20.71
N GLN A 37 -26.68 -7.95 -19.71
CA GLN A 37 -26.98 -9.08 -18.82
C GLN A 37 -27.92 -10.12 -19.45
N ASP A 38 -28.71 -9.75 -20.46
CA ASP A 38 -29.86 -10.57 -20.87
C ASP A 38 -29.63 -11.54 -22.04
N VAL A 39 -28.58 -11.38 -22.84
CA VAL A 39 -28.08 -12.45 -23.75
C VAL A 39 -26.63 -12.14 -24.06
N GLU A 40 -25.70 -13.03 -23.69
CA GLU A 40 -24.29 -12.98 -24.12
C GLU A 40 -24.21 -12.93 -25.65
N VAL A 41 -24.11 -11.74 -26.23
CA VAL A 41 -23.69 -11.59 -27.61
C VAL A 41 -22.20 -11.94 -27.63
N GLU A 42 -21.84 -13.13 -28.12
CA GLU A 42 -20.45 -13.61 -28.27
C GLU A 42 -19.68 -12.83 -29.37
N ASP A 43 -19.56 -11.52 -29.19
CA ASP A 43 -18.86 -10.60 -30.08
C ASP A 43 -17.46 -10.25 -29.54
N ASP A 44 -16.61 -9.70 -30.40
CA ASP A 44 -15.22 -9.35 -30.12
C ASP A 44 -15.05 -8.40 -28.93
N LEU A 45 -15.98 -7.45 -28.74
CA LEU A 45 -15.95 -6.55 -27.58
C LEU A 45 -16.16 -7.32 -26.26
N ALA A 46 -17.11 -8.25 -26.22
CA ALA A 46 -17.36 -9.08 -25.04
C ALA A 46 -16.16 -9.98 -24.72
N ARG A 47 -15.53 -10.56 -25.75
CA ARG A 47 -14.26 -11.30 -25.61
C ARG A 47 -13.13 -10.42 -25.07
N ALA A 48 -12.99 -9.19 -25.58
CA ALA A 48 -11.98 -8.24 -25.12
C ALA A 48 -12.20 -7.82 -23.65
N GLN A 49 -13.44 -7.53 -23.25
CA GLN A 49 -13.80 -7.20 -21.86
C GLN A 49 -13.58 -8.38 -20.92
N LYS A 50 -13.93 -9.62 -21.32
CA LYS A 50 -13.67 -10.83 -20.54
C LYS A 50 -12.17 -11.01 -20.30
N ARG A 51 -11.36 -10.91 -21.35
CA ARG A 51 -9.88 -10.95 -21.24
C ARG A 51 -9.34 -9.88 -20.31
N LEU A 52 -9.85 -8.65 -20.39
CA LEU A 52 -9.47 -7.55 -19.51
C LEU A 52 -9.80 -7.86 -18.05
N ARG A 53 -11.02 -8.37 -17.77
CA ARG A 53 -11.44 -8.77 -16.41
C ARG A 53 -10.54 -9.88 -15.84
N ASP A 54 -10.29 -10.94 -16.62
CA ASP A 54 -9.42 -12.05 -16.20
C ASP A 54 -8.00 -11.56 -15.89
N LEU A 55 -7.47 -10.63 -16.70
CA LEU A 55 -6.16 -10.03 -16.49
C LEU A 55 -6.11 -9.18 -15.22
N LYS A 56 -7.12 -8.34 -14.97
CA LYS A 56 -7.24 -7.56 -13.72
C LYS A 56 -7.25 -8.47 -12.49
N GLY A 57 -8.02 -9.57 -12.53
CA GLY A 57 -8.05 -10.59 -11.48
C GLY A 57 -6.68 -11.22 -11.23
N LYS A 58 -5.97 -11.63 -12.29
CA LYS A 58 -4.61 -12.17 -12.20
C LYS A 58 -3.62 -11.17 -11.60
N ILE A 59 -3.70 -9.90 -11.97
CA ILE A 59 -2.84 -8.85 -11.41
C ILE A 59 -3.11 -8.66 -9.92
N SER A 60 -4.38 -8.60 -9.49
CA SER A 60 -4.75 -8.48 -8.08
C SER A 60 -4.18 -9.65 -7.26
N ALA A 61 -4.43 -10.89 -7.71
CA ALA A 61 -3.92 -12.10 -7.06
C ALA A 61 -2.39 -12.13 -6.98
N GLN A 62 -1.69 -11.75 -8.04
CA GLN A 62 -0.23 -11.72 -8.07
C GLN A 62 0.34 -10.58 -7.21
N SER A 63 -0.31 -9.41 -7.18
CA SER A 63 0.08 -8.27 -6.33
C SER A 63 0.01 -8.64 -4.86
N LYS A 64 -1.06 -9.34 -4.45
CA LYS A 64 -1.21 -9.87 -3.09
C LYS A 64 -0.09 -10.84 -2.72
N LYS A 65 0.24 -11.79 -3.60
CA LYS A 65 1.38 -12.72 -3.40
C LYS A 65 2.70 -11.98 -3.24
N ASN A 66 2.97 -10.98 -4.09
CA ASN A 66 4.19 -10.18 -4.00
C ASN A 66 4.29 -9.41 -2.70
N PHE A 67 3.20 -8.80 -2.24
CA PHE A 67 3.19 -8.04 -1.00
C PHE A 67 3.54 -8.91 0.22
N VAL A 68 2.97 -10.12 0.31
CA VAL A 68 3.27 -11.07 1.38
C VAL A 68 4.75 -11.48 1.34
N LEU A 69 5.27 -11.81 0.15
CA LEU A 69 6.67 -12.16 -0.02
C LEU A 69 7.60 -10.99 0.31
N GLU A 70 7.27 -9.76 -0.07
CA GLU A 70 8.06 -8.57 0.24
C GLU A 70 8.11 -8.32 1.75
N ARG A 71 6.99 -8.53 2.46
CA ARG A 71 6.94 -8.48 3.93
C ARG A 71 7.83 -9.56 4.55
N ASP A 72 7.75 -10.79 4.05
CA ASP A 72 8.56 -11.90 4.55
C ASP A 72 10.05 -11.69 4.29
N VAL A 73 10.42 -11.20 3.09
CA VAL A 73 11.78 -10.78 2.74
C VAL A 73 12.26 -9.70 3.71
N ARG A 74 11.48 -8.63 3.93
CA ARG A 74 11.85 -7.57 4.90
C ARG A 74 12.05 -8.11 6.33
N TYR A 75 11.20 -9.04 6.75
CA TYR A 75 11.33 -9.68 8.05
C TYR A 75 12.64 -10.48 8.14
N LEU A 76 12.96 -11.25 7.10
CA LEU A 76 14.20 -12.00 7.00
C LEU A 76 15.43 -11.10 6.92
N ASP A 77 15.41 -10.01 6.14
CA ASP A 77 16.47 -9.01 6.07
C ASP A 77 16.82 -8.47 7.46
N SER A 78 15.79 -8.05 8.20
CA SER A 78 15.94 -7.51 9.54
C SER A 78 16.53 -8.54 10.50
N ARG A 79 15.99 -9.77 10.48
CA ARG A 79 16.43 -10.84 11.37
C ARG A 79 17.84 -11.29 10.99
N ILE A 80 18.13 -11.59 9.73
CA ILE A 80 19.46 -12.01 9.24
C ILE A 80 20.52 -10.95 9.48
N ALA A 81 20.21 -9.66 9.34
CA ALA A 81 21.13 -8.59 9.74
C ALA A 81 21.51 -8.67 11.22
N LEU A 82 20.56 -9.04 12.09
CA LEU A 82 20.82 -9.32 13.50
C LEU A 82 21.57 -10.66 13.69
N LEU A 83 21.27 -11.70 12.90
CA LEU A 83 21.97 -13.01 12.93
C LEU A 83 23.46 -12.85 12.59
N ILE A 84 23.79 -12.00 11.61
CA ILE A 84 25.16 -11.69 11.19
C ILE A 84 25.93 -10.99 12.32
N GLN A 85 25.27 -10.10 13.07
CA GLN A 85 25.92 -9.33 14.13
C GLN A 85 26.19 -10.13 15.41
N ASN A 86 25.44 -11.21 15.70
CA ASN A 86 25.39 -11.76 17.07
C ASN A 86 25.53 -13.29 17.27
N ARG A 87 26.06 -14.11 16.32
CA ARG A 87 26.39 -15.56 16.48
C ARG A 87 25.44 -16.36 17.44
N MET A 88 24.43 -16.99 16.83
CA MET A 88 23.11 -17.31 17.39
C MET A 88 22.93 -18.34 18.54
N ALA A 89 21.76 -18.19 19.19
CA ALA A 89 20.96 -19.21 19.89
C ALA A 89 19.95 -19.95 18.96
N LEU A 90 19.56 -21.19 19.30
CA LEU A 90 18.80 -22.12 18.43
C LEU A 90 17.34 -21.72 18.11
N ASP A 91 16.70 -20.91 18.95
CA ASP A 91 15.26 -20.60 18.80
C ASP A 91 14.98 -19.59 17.68
N GLU A 92 15.88 -18.64 17.45
CA GLU A 92 15.80 -17.70 16.31
C GLU A 92 15.94 -18.43 14.96
N GLN A 93 16.74 -19.51 14.91
CA GLN A 93 16.90 -20.33 13.70
C GLN A 93 15.59 -21.02 13.33
N ARG A 94 14.85 -21.52 14.33
CA ARG A 94 13.54 -22.16 14.13
C ARG A 94 12.47 -21.18 13.70
N GLU A 95 12.50 -19.94 14.19
CA GLU A 95 11.51 -18.92 13.81
C GLU A 95 11.70 -18.47 12.34
N VAL A 96 12.95 -18.31 11.93
CA VAL A 96 13.31 -18.04 10.54
C VAL A 96 12.94 -19.22 9.63
N GLU A 97 13.18 -20.45 10.08
CA GLU A 97 12.79 -21.69 9.36
C GLU A 97 11.27 -21.78 9.17
N ARG A 98 10.48 -21.51 10.22
CA ARG A 98 9.00 -21.46 10.15
C ARG A 98 8.48 -20.41 9.15
N THR A 99 9.20 -19.30 8.98
CA THR A 99 8.84 -18.26 8.00
C THR A 99 9.11 -18.73 6.56
N LEU A 100 10.05 -19.66 6.36
CA LEU A 100 10.45 -20.22 5.07
C LEU A 100 9.64 -21.46 4.67
N GLU A 101 8.81 -22.00 5.57
CA GLU A 101 7.92 -23.13 5.30
C GLU A 101 6.82 -22.74 4.29
N GLU A 102 6.57 -23.63 3.33
CA GLU A 102 5.54 -23.49 2.32
C GLU A 102 4.16 -23.91 2.87
N VAL A 103 3.11 -23.30 2.33
CA VAL A 103 1.72 -23.63 2.69
C VAL A 103 1.33 -24.90 1.95
N ASP A 104 0.90 -25.94 2.67
CA ASP A 104 0.38 -27.16 2.05
C ASP A 104 -1.11 -26.98 1.73
N PRO A 105 -1.53 -27.03 0.46
CA PRO A 105 -2.95 -26.92 0.09
C PRO A 105 -3.80 -28.13 0.51
N THR A 106 -3.23 -29.18 1.12
CA THR A 106 -3.91 -30.44 1.48
C THR A 106 -4.08 -30.70 3.00
N GLU A 107 -3.29 -30.11 3.90
CA GLU A 107 -3.49 -30.12 5.37
C GLU A 107 -4.23 -28.90 5.98
N GLY A 108 -5.26 -29.09 6.83
CA GLY A 108 -5.98 -28.02 7.54
C GLY A 108 -7.51 -28.21 7.67
N HIS A 109 -8.15 -27.44 8.56
CA HIS A 109 -9.60 -27.45 8.80
C HIS A 109 -10.30 -26.27 8.10
N TYR A 110 -11.43 -26.53 7.43
CA TYR A 110 -12.27 -25.50 6.80
C TYR A 110 -13.37 -25.01 7.75
N PRO A 111 -13.69 -23.70 7.76
CA PRO A 111 -14.96 -23.24 8.31
C PRO A 111 -16.12 -23.98 7.63
N ASP A 112 -17.17 -24.30 8.39
CA ASP A 112 -18.37 -24.91 7.83
C ASP A 112 -19.08 -23.94 6.87
N ASP A 113 -19.92 -24.48 5.98
CA ASP A 113 -20.65 -23.69 4.97
C ASP A 113 -21.46 -22.56 5.61
N ARG A 114 -21.99 -22.79 6.81
CA ARG A 114 -22.72 -21.78 7.59
C ARG A 114 -21.81 -20.61 7.99
N LYS A 115 -20.62 -20.86 8.54
CA LYS A 115 -19.68 -19.78 8.86
C LYS A 115 -19.19 -19.07 7.60
N LEU A 116 -18.94 -19.80 6.51
CA LEU A 116 -18.57 -19.18 5.24
C LEU A 116 -19.65 -18.20 4.77
N GLN A 117 -20.93 -18.59 4.84
CA GLN A 117 -22.04 -17.70 4.53
C GLN A 117 -22.12 -16.47 5.45
N GLN A 118 -21.82 -16.62 6.75
CA GLN A 118 -21.77 -15.50 7.69
C GLN A 118 -20.61 -14.54 7.37
N TYR A 119 -19.42 -15.08 7.09
CA TYR A 119 -18.27 -14.28 6.67
C TYR A 119 -18.50 -13.58 5.34
N SER A 120 -19.15 -14.24 4.38
CA SER A 120 -19.56 -13.65 3.10
C SER A 120 -20.39 -12.39 3.31
N ASN A 121 -21.33 -12.42 4.27
CA ASN A 121 -22.17 -11.28 4.59
C ASN A 121 -21.37 -10.17 5.30
N LEU A 122 -20.50 -10.54 6.25
CA LEU A 122 -19.64 -9.59 6.95
C LEU A 122 -18.72 -8.84 5.98
N PHE A 123 -18.03 -9.57 5.11
CA PHE A 123 -17.10 -8.97 4.16
C PHE A 123 -17.81 -8.19 3.06
N PHE A 124 -19.04 -8.56 2.69
CA PHE A 124 -19.90 -7.72 1.84
C PHE A 124 -20.15 -6.37 2.52
N LEU A 125 -20.61 -6.38 3.78
CA LEU A 125 -20.87 -5.15 4.54
C LEU A 125 -19.60 -4.28 4.68
N LEU A 126 -18.46 -4.89 5.00
CA LEU A 126 -17.19 -4.17 5.13
C LEU A 126 -16.74 -3.55 3.79
N GLN A 127 -17.00 -4.20 2.66
CA GLN A 127 -16.68 -3.66 1.35
C GLN A 127 -17.62 -2.51 0.97
N SER A 128 -18.93 -2.72 1.13
CA SER A 128 -19.99 -1.78 0.72
C SER A 128 -20.10 -0.56 1.64
N GLU A 129 -19.70 -0.68 2.92
CA GLU A 129 -19.72 0.41 3.89
C GLU A 129 -18.30 0.75 4.42
N PRO A 130 -17.50 1.54 3.67
CA PRO A 130 -16.12 1.89 4.03
C PRO A 130 -15.94 2.54 5.42
N ARG A 131 -17.01 3.09 5.99
CA ARG A 131 -17.04 3.73 7.32
C ARG A 131 -16.56 2.82 8.44
N HIS A 132 -16.86 1.52 8.37
CA HIS A 132 -16.49 0.56 9.40
C HIS A 132 -14.97 0.32 9.40
N ILE A 133 -14.41 0.06 8.23
CA ILE A 133 -12.96 -0.09 8.03
C ILE A 133 -12.22 1.21 8.36
N ALA A 134 -12.74 2.37 7.94
CA ALA A 134 -12.16 3.66 8.26
C ALA A 134 -12.06 3.89 9.77
N SER A 135 -13.12 3.53 10.51
CA SER A 135 -13.11 3.65 11.97
C SER A 135 -12.17 2.65 12.61
N LEU A 136 -12.13 1.41 12.13
CA LEU A 136 -11.22 0.39 12.63
C LEU A 136 -9.74 0.79 12.44
N CYS A 137 -9.35 1.31 11.27
CA CYS A 137 -8.01 1.82 11.00
C CYS A 137 -7.53 2.90 11.97
N ARG A 138 -8.45 3.62 12.63
CA ARG A 138 -8.13 4.65 13.63
C ARG A 138 -8.00 4.10 15.05
N LEU A 139 -8.58 2.93 15.32
CA LEU A 139 -8.65 2.32 16.65
C LEU A 139 -7.51 1.32 16.88
N VAL A 140 -6.99 0.70 15.82
CA VAL A 140 -5.90 -0.28 15.91
C VAL A 140 -4.56 0.34 16.27
N SER A 141 -3.70 -0.47 16.88
CA SER A 141 -2.32 -0.09 17.21
C SER A 141 -1.41 -0.04 15.98
N LEU A 142 -0.22 0.57 16.14
CA LEU A 142 0.81 0.58 15.10
C LEU A 142 1.37 -0.81 14.76
N SER A 143 1.26 -1.78 15.68
CA SER A 143 1.65 -3.18 15.41
C SER A 143 0.61 -3.94 14.58
N GLU A 144 -0.65 -3.55 14.67
CA GLU A 144 -1.76 -4.24 13.99
C GLU A 144 -2.07 -3.63 12.62
N ILE A 145 -1.84 -2.32 12.44
CA ILE A 145 -2.27 -1.58 11.24
C ILE A 145 -1.73 -2.18 9.95
N ASP A 146 -0.47 -2.61 9.88
CA ASP A 146 0.12 -3.13 8.64
C ASP A 146 -0.59 -4.42 8.18
N THR A 147 -1.01 -5.28 9.13
CA THR A 147 -1.78 -6.50 8.82
C THR A 147 -3.22 -6.20 8.40
N LEU A 148 -3.85 -5.19 9.00
CA LEU A 148 -5.18 -4.74 8.60
C LEU A 148 -5.14 -4.12 7.19
N LEU A 149 -4.18 -3.24 6.93
CA LEU A 149 -4.00 -2.58 5.63
C LEU A 149 -3.72 -3.58 4.51
N GLN A 150 -3.04 -4.69 4.80
CA GLN A 150 -2.88 -5.78 3.84
C GLN A 150 -4.25 -6.32 3.39
N THR A 151 -5.12 -6.63 4.36
CA THR A 151 -6.46 -7.15 4.06
C THR A 151 -7.29 -6.09 3.32
N VAL A 152 -7.26 -4.84 3.79
CA VAL A 152 -8.06 -3.76 3.19
C VAL A 152 -7.61 -3.42 1.76
N MET A 153 -6.31 -3.20 1.52
CA MET A 153 -5.82 -2.67 0.24
C MET A 153 -5.55 -3.72 -0.83
N PHE A 154 -5.35 -4.98 -0.45
CA PHE A 154 -4.99 -6.07 -1.38
C PHE A 154 -6.00 -7.22 -1.39
N THR A 155 -6.98 -7.24 -0.48
CA THR A 155 -8.03 -8.26 -0.46
C THR A 155 -9.43 -7.66 -0.62
N LEU A 156 -9.82 -6.71 0.24
CA LEU A 156 -11.16 -6.12 0.23
C LEU A 156 -11.36 -5.14 -0.93
N TYR A 157 -10.33 -4.33 -1.21
CA TYR A 157 -10.25 -3.38 -2.32
C TYR A 157 -9.00 -3.65 -3.20
N GLY A 158 -8.69 -4.94 -3.37
CA GLY A 158 -7.48 -5.42 -4.03
C GLY A 158 -7.44 -5.18 -5.53
N ASN A 159 -8.59 -5.08 -6.19
CA ASN A 159 -8.69 -4.85 -7.62
C ASN A 159 -8.50 -3.36 -7.94
N GLN A 160 -7.25 -2.91 -7.89
CA GLN A 160 -6.82 -1.52 -8.13
C GLN A 160 -7.12 -0.96 -9.54
N TYR A 161 -7.70 -1.76 -10.44
CA TYR A 161 -8.11 -1.36 -11.79
C TYR A 161 -9.63 -1.41 -12.00
N GLU A 162 -10.39 -1.74 -10.96
CA GLU A 162 -11.84 -1.63 -10.93
C GLU A 162 -12.22 -0.30 -10.27
N SER A 163 -12.98 0.55 -10.98
CA SER A 163 -13.36 1.88 -10.50
C SER A 163 -14.10 1.82 -9.17
N ARG A 164 -15.04 0.88 -9.02
CA ARG A 164 -15.82 0.70 -7.80
C ARG A 164 -14.95 0.48 -6.56
N GLU A 165 -14.06 -0.51 -6.60
CA GLU A 165 -13.19 -0.82 -5.45
C GLU A 165 -12.25 0.33 -5.14
N GLU A 166 -11.73 1.00 -6.17
CA GLU A 166 -10.86 2.15 -6.00
C GLU A 166 -11.60 3.33 -5.35
N HIS A 167 -12.80 3.65 -5.81
CA HIS A 167 -13.63 4.72 -5.26
C HIS A 167 -14.10 4.42 -3.83
N LEU A 168 -14.44 3.17 -3.51
CA LEU A 168 -14.76 2.74 -2.14
C LEU A 168 -13.54 2.90 -1.22
N LEU A 169 -12.34 2.50 -1.69
CA LEU A 169 -11.10 2.70 -0.95
C LEU A 169 -10.81 4.18 -0.73
N LEU A 170 -10.97 5.04 -1.75
CA LEU A 170 -10.80 6.48 -1.61
C LEU A 170 -11.82 7.10 -0.63
N THR A 171 -13.05 6.60 -0.61
CA THR A 171 -14.07 6.99 0.39
C THR A 171 -13.63 6.62 1.81
N MET A 172 -13.06 5.43 2.00
CA MET A 172 -12.45 5.01 3.26
C MET A 172 -11.34 6.00 3.69
N PHE A 173 -10.43 6.31 2.76
CA PHE A 173 -9.35 7.27 2.95
C PHE A 173 -9.86 8.65 3.37
N GLN A 174 -10.93 9.13 2.74
CA GLN A 174 -11.55 10.41 3.07
C GLN A 174 -11.97 10.47 4.53
N SER A 175 -12.65 9.43 5.00
CA SER A 175 -13.17 9.34 6.36
C SER A 175 -12.03 9.34 7.37
N VAL A 176 -11.00 8.53 7.12
CA VAL A 176 -9.81 8.46 7.98
C VAL A 176 -9.04 9.78 7.99
N LEU A 177 -8.81 10.40 6.83
CA LEU A 177 -8.14 11.69 6.73
C LEU A 177 -8.93 12.79 7.43
N SER A 178 -10.25 12.86 7.23
CA SER A 178 -11.10 13.88 7.87
C SER A 178 -11.00 13.79 9.39
N ALA A 179 -11.13 12.60 9.97
CA ALA A 179 -10.99 12.38 11.40
C ALA A 179 -9.57 12.70 11.92
N GLN A 180 -8.51 12.39 11.15
CA GLN A 180 -7.14 12.76 11.51
C GLN A 180 -6.94 14.28 11.52
N PHE A 181 -7.54 14.98 10.56
CA PHE A 181 -7.53 16.43 10.54
C PHE A 181 -8.29 16.97 11.74
N GLU A 182 -9.50 16.51 12.03
CA GLU A 182 -10.31 16.95 13.18
C GLU A 182 -9.57 16.81 14.52
N THR A 183 -8.92 15.67 14.74
CA THR A 183 -8.21 15.35 16.01
C THR A 183 -6.83 16.00 16.15
N ALA A 184 -6.21 16.47 15.06
CA ALA A 184 -4.86 17.04 15.12
C ALA A 184 -4.83 18.36 15.89
N THR A 185 -3.93 18.48 16.86
CA THR A 185 -3.74 19.70 17.67
C THR A 185 -2.70 20.64 17.06
N GLU A 186 -1.73 20.10 16.34
CA GLU A 186 -0.58 20.84 15.81
C GLU A 186 -0.47 20.70 14.29
N PHE A 187 -0.36 21.85 13.60
CA PHE A 187 -0.17 21.89 12.15
C PHE A 187 1.15 21.24 11.71
N GLY A 188 2.23 21.44 12.47
CA GLY A 188 3.58 21.02 12.08
C GLY A 188 3.82 19.51 12.12
N SER A 189 3.05 18.77 12.91
CA SER A 189 3.13 17.30 13.06
C SER A 189 2.07 16.56 12.25
N LEU A 190 1.04 17.27 11.78
CA LEU A 190 -0.05 16.74 10.97
C LEU A 190 0.49 16.06 9.70
N LEU A 191 0.07 14.81 9.50
CA LEU A 191 0.53 13.93 8.43
C LEU A 191 2.07 13.78 8.37
N ARG A 192 2.83 14.13 9.41
CA ARG A 192 4.29 13.87 9.49
C ARG A 192 4.60 12.78 10.51
N ALA A 193 3.83 12.71 11.59
CA ALA A 193 3.93 11.66 12.59
C ALA A 193 3.70 10.26 11.99
N ASN A 194 4.33 9.26 12.61
CA ASN A 194 4.10 7.84 12.31
C ASN A 194 2.76 7.41 12.93
N THR A 195 1.67 7.63 12.20
CA THR A 195 0.30 7.24 12.58
C THR A 195 -0.25 6.17 11.64
N PRO A 196 -1.33 5.46 12.04
CA PRO A 196 -2.03 4.54 11.15
C PRO A 196 -2.40 5.16 9.79
N VAL A 197 -2.83 6.43 9.79
CA VAL A 197 -3.17 7.19 8.57
C VAL A 197 -1.95 7.40 7.68
N SER A 198 -0.81 7.72 8.29
CA SER A 198 0.44 7.89 7.54
C SER A 198 0.93 6.58 6.92
N ARG A 199 0.76 5.45 7.62
CA ARG A 199 1.04 4.10 7.11
C ARG A 199 0.11 3.77 5.95
N MET A 200 -1.18 4.05 6.11
CA MET A 200 -2.20 3.86 5.09
C MET A 200 -1.84 4.59 3.79
N MET A 201 -1.49 5.88 3.87
CA MET A 201 -1.02 6.66 2.71
C MET A 201 0.21 6.03 2.04
N THR A 202 1.23 5.64 2.80
CA THR A 202 2.44 5.01 2.25
C THR A 202 2.12 3.67 1.57
N THR A 203 1.30 2.82 2.19
CA THR A 203 0.90 1.53 1.61
C THR A 203 0.10 1.70 0.33
N TYR A 204 -0.79 2.69 0.27
CA TYR A 204 -1.56 2.97 -0.94
C TYR A 204 -0.67 3.38 -2.13
N THR A 205 0.36 4.21 -1.89
CA THR A 205 1.30 4.60 -2.95
C THR A 205 2.15 3.44 -3.49
N ARG A 206 2.22 2.33 -2.74
CA ARG A 206 2.91 1.10 -3.14
C ARG A 206 2.03 0.16 -3.98
N ARG A 207 0.75 0.49 -4.19
CA ARG A 207 -0.13 -0.25 -5.12
C ARG A 207 0.34 -0.07 -6.57
N GLY A 208 -0.11 -0.95 -7.46
CA GLY A 208 0.36 -1.05 -8.84
C GLY A 208 0.36 0.28 -9.62
N PRO A 209 -0.70 1.11 -9.58
CA PRO A 209 -0.70 2.40 -10.26
C PRO A 209 0.45 3.32 -9.79
N GLY A 210 0.69 3.38 -8.48
CA GLY A 210 1.79 4.17 -7.92
C GLY A 210 3.17 3.63 -8.32
N GLN A 211 3.36 2.32 -8.31
CA GLN A 211 4.61 1.69 -8.76
C GLN A 211 4.88 1.92 -10.24
N SER A 212 3.87 1.75 -11.10
CA SER A 212 3.99 1.97 -12.54
C SER A 212 4.40 3.41 -12.86
N TYR A 213 3.80 4.37 -12.15
CA TYR A 213 4.19 5.77 -12.26
C TYR A 213 5.66 6.00 -11.86
N LEU A 214 6.09 5.53 -10.69
CA LEU A 214 7.48 5.66 -10.24
C LEU A 214 8.46 5.05 -11.25
N LYS A 215 8.12 3.89 -11.81
CA LYS A 215 8.93 3.24 -12.86
C LYS A 215 9.04 4.09 -14.11
N SER A 216 7.92 4.62 -14.61
CA SER A 216 7.93 5.46 -15.82
C SER A 216 8.68 6.79 -15.64
N VAL A 217 8.69 7.36 -14.42
CA VAL A 217 9.23 8.70 -14.17
C VAL A 217 10.67 8.68 -13.67
N LEU A 218 11.02 7.72 -12.80
CA LEU A 218 12.30 7.73 -12.10
C LEU A 218 13.30 6.70 -12.61
N ALA A 219 12.85 5.59 -13.22
CA ALA A 219 13.75 4.47 -13.51
C ALA A 219 14.90 4.87 -14.45
N GLU A 220 14.62 5.59 -15.54
CA GLU A 220 15.66 6.00 -16.49
C GLU A 220 16.72 6.90 -15.81
N ARG A 221 16.28 7.92 -15.07
CA ARG A 221 17.17 8.87 -14.37
C ARG A 221 18.01 8.18 -13.31
N ILE A 222 17.42 7.24 -12.58
CA ILE A 222 18.13 6.47 -11.55
C ILE A 222 19.16 5.52 -12.18
N ASN A 223 18.78 4.80 -13.25
CA ASN A 223 19.71 3.87 -13.92
C ASN A 223 20.90 4.61 -14.53
N SER A 224 20.67 5.73 -15.22
CA SER A 224 21.74 6.57 -15.76
C SER A 224 22.72 7.06 -14.69
N LEU A 225 22.24 7.43 -13.50
CA LEU A 225 23.12 7.83 -12.40
C LEU A 225 23.93 6.65 -11.83
N ILE A 226 23.35 5.45 -11.78
CA ILE A 226 23.97 4.26 -11.16
C ILE A 226 25.05 3.65 -12.07
N GLU A 227 24.97 3.87 -13.37
CA GLU A 227 26.02 3.48 -14.32
C GLU A 227 27.38 4.12 -13.97
N HIS A 228 27.37 5.33 -13.41
CA HIS A 228 28.57 6.05 -12.98
C HIS A 228 29.01 5.66 -11.56
N LYS A 229 29.52 4.44 -11.39
CA LYS A 229 29.87 3.85 -10.07
C LYS A 229 30.90 4.64 -9.27
N ASP A 230 31.84 5.29 -9.96
CA ASP A 230 32.97 6.02 -9.34
C ASP A 230 32.68 7.52 -9.14
N LEU A 231 31.51 8.01 -9.58
CA LEU A 231 31.15 9.41 -9.46
C LEU A 231 30.85 9.79 -8.00
N ASN A 232 31.83 10.43 -7.35
CA ASN A 232 31.72 10.86 -5.97
C ASN A 232 31.23 12.32 -5.85
N LEU A 233 29.95 12.51 -5.49
CA LEU A 233 29.34 13.82 -5.23
C LEU A 233 29.16 14.10 -3.72
N GLU A 234 30.06 13.58 -2.86
CA GLU A 234 30.05 13.95 -1.45
C GLU A 234 30.45 15.41 -1.27
N ILE A 235 29.58 16.16 -0.57
CA ILE A 235 29.72 17.59 -0.29
C ILE A 235 29.80 17.89 1.21
N ASN A 236 29.83 16.87 2.07
CA ASN A 236 30.10 17.07 3.50
C ASN A 236 31.59 17.38 3.71
N PRO A 237 31.96 18.59 4.20
CA PRO A 237 33.36 18.99 4.31
C PRO A 237 34.22 18.05 5.14
N VAL A 238 33.69 17.52 6.25
CA VAL A 238 34.43 16.58 7.12
C VAL A 238 34.78 15.31 6.35
N LYS A 239 33.81 14.75 5.62
CA LYS A 239 34.04 13.52 4.84
C LYS A 239 34.97 13.74 3.65
N VAL A 240 34.88 14.90 3.01
CA VAL A 240 35.76 15.27 1.89
C VAL A 240 37.18 15.48 2.40
N TYR A 241 37.35 16.15 3.54
CA TYR A 241 38.63 16.29 4.23
C TYR A 241 39.24 14.93 4.57
N GLU A 242 38.46 14.02 5.18
CA GLU A 242 38.90 12.66 5.48
C GLU A 242 39.31 11.86 4.22
N GLN A 243 38.59 12.02 3.11
CA GLN A 243 38.95 11.39 1.83
C GLN A 243 40.26 11.95 1.29
N MET A 244 40.42 13.28 1.32
CA MET A 244 41.60 13.98 0.84
C MET A 244 42.85 13.58 1.63
N ILE A 245 42.78 13.55 2.96
CA ILE A 245 43.95 13.17 3.79
C ILE A 245 44.34 11.70 3.60
N ASN A 246 43.37 10.79 3.46
CA ASN A 246 43.67 9.37 3.23
C ASN A 246 44.32 9.19 1.85
N GLN A 247 43.84 9.91 0.83
CA GLN A 247 44.45 9.88 -0.49
C GLN A 247 45.88 10.44 -0.49
N ILE A 248 46.12 11.57 0.18
CA ILE A 248 47.47 12.14 0.31
C ILE A 248 48.41 11.17 1.02
N GLU A 249 47.97 10.54 2.11
CA GLU A 249 48.78 9.57 2.85
C GLU A 249 49.06 8.30 2.03
N GLU A 250 48.09 7.81 1.25
CA GLU A 250 48.27 6.70 0.31
C GLU A 250 49.28 7.05 -0.80
N GLU A 251 49.26 8.28 -1.32
CA GLU A 251 50.14 8.74 -2.40
C GLU A 251 51.55 9.13 -1.93
N THR A 252 51.67 9.74 -0.75
CA THR A 252 52.94 10.30 -0.23
C THR A 252 53.58 9.46 0.88
N GLY A 253 52.88 8.45 1.40
CA GLY A 253 53.34 7.57 2.48
C GLY A 253 53.41 8.23 3.87
N SER A 254 53.07 9.51 4.01
CA SER A 254 53.08 10.23 5.29
C SER A 254 52.07 11.38 5.30
N LEU A 255 51.50 11.68 6.46
CA LEU A 255 50.53 12.77 6.59
C LEU A 255 51.25 14.11 6.84
N PRO A 256 50.98 15.17 6.05
CA PRO A 256 51.53 16.50 6.29
C PRO A 256 51.17 17.05 7.68
N PRO A 257 52.10 17.68 8.41
CA PRO A 257 51.86 18.16 9.78
C PRO A 257 50.80 19.27 9.88
N ASN A 258 50.47 19.92 8.76
CA ASN A 258 49.43 20.95 8.64
C ASN A 258 48.02 20.37 8.40
N LEU A 259 47.85 19.06 8.28
CA LEU A 259 46.56 18.40 8.02
C LEU A 259 46.23 17.33 9.09
N PRO A 260 45.80 17.74 10.31
CA PRO A 260 45.49 16.80 11.38
C PRO A 260 44.22 15.97 11.10
N ARG A 261 44.17 14.73 11.59
CA ARG A 261 42.94 13.90 11.53
C ARG A 261 41.90 14.37 12.56
N GLY A 262 40.61 14.16 12.27
CA GLY A 262 39.53 14.40 13.22
C GLY A 262 39.25 15.89 13.50
N VAL A 263 39.35 16.73 12.47
CA VAL A 263 39.05 18.16 12.57
C VAL A 263 37.57 18.44 12.83
N ALA A 264 37.30 19.59 13.46
CA ALA A 264 35.94 20.09 13.62
C ALA A 264 35.29 20.41 12.26
N PRO A 265 33.95 20.33 12.12
CA PRO A 265 33.25 20.62 10.87
C PRO A 265 33.55 21.99 10.26
N GLU A 266 33.73 23.01 11.10
CA GLU A 266 34.02 24.38 10.69
C GLU A 266 35.41 24.47 10.06
N VAL A 267 36.40 23.83 10.68
CA VAL A 267 37.79 23.78 10.19
C VAL A 267 37.87 23.04 8.85
N ALA A 268 37.13 21.94 8.70
CA ALA A 268 37.04 21.23 7.43
C ALA A 268 36.37 22.07 6.33
N ALA A 269 35.35 22.86 6.69
CA ALA A 269 34.62 23.71 5.75
C ALA A 269 35.42 24.94 5.30
N GLU A 270 36.33 25.45 6.12
CA GLU A 270 37.20 26.59 5.80
C GLU A 270 38.46 26.19 5.00
N ASN A 271 38.77 24.90 4.90
CA ASN A 271 39.93 24.43 4.15
C ASN A 271 39.77 24.68 2.64
N ILE A 272 40.76 25.37 2.04
CA ILE A 272 40.72 25.81 0.63
C ILE A 272 40.68 24.63 -0.35
N ASP A 273 41.46 23.57 -0.09
CA ASP A 273 41.52 22.39 -0.95
C ASP A 273 40.19 21.62 -0.90
N VAL A 274 39.58 21.50 0.29
CA VAL A 274 38.24 20.92 0.45
C VAL A 274 37.19 21.72 -0.30
N GLN A 275 37.22 23.06 -0.22
CA GLN A 275 36.31 23.94 -0.97
C GLN A 275 36.49 23.77 -2.49
N ALA A 276 37.73 23.69 -2.96
CA ALA A 276 38.04 23.47 -4.38
C ALA A 276 37.54 22.12 -4.90
N ILE A 277 37.53 21.08 -4.05
CA ILE A 277 36.96 19.76 -4.37
C ILE A 277 35.42 19.81 -4.36
N ILE A 278 34.82 20.51 -3.39
CA ILE A 278 33.36 20.55 -3.22
C ILE A 278 32.67 21.38 -4.30
N ALA A 279 33.26 22.50 -4.73
CA ALA A 279 32.64 23.44 -5.68
C ALA A 279 32.12 22.76 -6.97
N PRO A 280 32.92 21.98 -7.73
CA PRO A 280 32.42 21.31 -8.94
C PRO A 280 31.39 20.21 -8.63
N ARG A 281 31.54 19.51 -7.49
CA ARG A 281 30.58 18.48 -7.05
C ARG A 281 29.21 19.09 -6.73
N LEU A 282 29.20 20.28 -6.12
CA LEU A 282 28.00 21.02 -5.77
C LEU A 282 27.21 21.41 -7.02
N THR A 283 27.88 21.98 -8.02
CA THR A 283 27.26 22.36 -9.30
C THR A 283 26.63 21.15 -9.99
N MET A 284 27.40 20.06 -10.13
CA MET A 284 26.91 18.83 -10.76
C MET A 284 25.74 18.22 -9.99
N LEU A 285 25.78 18.22 -8.65
CA LEU A 285 24.69 17.72 -7.81
C LEU A 285 23.40 18.55 -8.01
N MET A 286 23.50 19.88 -8.10
CA MET A 286 22.36 20.76 -8.37
C MET A 286 21.76 20.51 -9.75
N GLU A 287 22.59 20.32 -10.79
CA GLU A 287 22.15 20.02 -12.15
C GLU A 287 21.39 18.69 -12.22
N ILE A 288 21.94 17.64 -11.60
CA ILE A 288 21.29 16.32 -11.53
C ILE A 288 19.97 16.42 -10.78
N ALA A 289 19.95 17.07 -9.60
CA ALA A 289 18.72 17.23 -8.82
C ALA A 289 17.64 18.01 -9.58
N ASN A 290 18.03 19.04 -10.36
CA ASN A 290 17.11 19.79 -11.20
C ASN A 290 16.54 18.94 -12.34
N SER A 291 17.36 18.08 -12.95
CA SER A 291 16.89 17.13 -13.98
C SER A 291 15.81 16.16 -13.44
N PHE A 292 16.01 15.63 -12.23
CA PHE A 292 14.98 14.84 -11.53
C PHE A 292 13.70 15.65 -11.31
N LEU A 293 13.82 16.88 -10.80
CA LEU A 293 12.68 17.74 -10.53
C LEU A 293 11.88 18.07 -11.80
N VAL A 294 12.56 18.41 -12.90
CA VAL A 294 11.93 18.69 -14.21
C VAL A 294 11.14 17.47 -14.67
N THR A 295 11.76 16.29 -14.64
CA THR A 295 11.11 15.03 -15.05
C THR A 295 9.85 14.76 -14.23
N ILE A 296 9.88 15.01 -12.91
CA ILE A 296 8.71 14.86 -12.03
C ILE A 296 7.61 15.88 -12.38
N ILE A 297 7.96 17.16 -12.57
CA ILE A 297 6.98 18.21 -12.88
C ILE A 297 6.28 17.95 -14.22
N GLU A 298 7.03 17.52 -15.24
CA GLU A 298 6.51 17.23 -16.58
C GLU A 298 5.62 15.97 -16.61
N SER A 299 5.73 15.10 -15.61
CA SER A 299 4.92 13.88 -15.48
C SER A 299 3.53 14.07 -14.86
N MET A 300 3.05 15.30 -14.71
CA MET A 300 1.78 15.60 -14.00
C MET A 300 0.58 14.77 -14.48
N GLU A 301 0.42 14.62 -15.80
CA GLU A 301 -0.72 13.92 -16.39
C GLU A 301 -0.66 12.40 -16.20
N THR A 302 0.51 11.84 -15.91
CA THR A 302 0.67 10.41 -15.65
C THR A 302 0.51 10.05 -14.18
N VAL A 303 0.38 11.04 -13.28
CA VAL A 303 0.15 10.78 -11.86
C VAL A 303 -1.22 10.09 -11.67
N PRO A 304 -1.28 8.93 -11.00
CA PRO A 304 -2.53 8.21 -10.79
C PRO A 304 -3.62 9.04 -10.13
N TYR A 305 -4.86 8.89 -10.60
CA TYR A 305 -6.04 9.62 -10.12
C TYR A 305 -6.15 9.65 -8.61
N GLY A 306 -6.10 8.49 -7.93
CA GLY A 306 -6.31 8.46 -6.49
C GLY A 306 -5.18 9.11 -5.69
N ILE A 307 -3.94 9.16 -6.20
CA ILE A 307 -2.85 9.94 -5.58
C ILE A 307 -3.15 11.45 -5.69
N ARG A 308 -3.58 11.92 -6.88
CA ARG A 308 -4.00 13.31 -7.10
C ARG A 308 -5.20 13.67 -6.22
N TRP A 309 -6.16 12.77 -6.11
CA TRP A 309 -7.36 12.94 -5.30
C TRP A 309 -7.03 13.02 -3.79
N ILE A 310 -6.12 12.18 -3.28
CA ILE A 310 -5.65 12.31 -1.89
C ILE A 310 -4.99 13.68 -1.67
N CYS A 311 -4.20 14.18 -2.62
CA CYS A 311 -3.63 15.52 -2.55
C CYS A 311 -4.72 16.61 -2.50
N LYS A 312 -5.76 16.49 -3.34
CA LYS A 312 -6.96 17.35 -3.31
C LYS A 312 -7.63 17.34 -1.94
N GLN A 313 -7.80 16.16 -1.33
CA GLN A 313 -8.39 16.04 0.00
C GLN A 313 -7.54 16.68 1.09
N ILE A 314 -6.22 16.47 1.08
CA ILE A 314 -5.29 17.13 2.01
C ILE A 314 -5.43 18.65 1.90
N ARG A 315 -5.47 19.19 0.67
CA ARG A 315 -5.66 20.63 0.41
C ARG A 315 -6.98 21.14 0.98
N SER A 316 -8.09 20.46 0.66
CA SER A 316 -9.44 20.84 1.08
C SER A 316 -9.59 20.83 2.61
N LEU A 317 -9.16 19.74 3.26
CA LEU A 317 -9.22 19.58 4.71
C LEU A 317 -8.32 20.60 5.44
N THR A 318 -7.16 20.92 4.87
CA THR A 318 -6.28 21.95 5.43
C THR A 318 -6.95 23.31 5.40
N ARG A 319 -7.51 23.73 4.26
CA ARG A 319 -8.23 25.02 4.13
C ARG A 319 -9.45 25.10 5.05
N ARG A 320 -10.15 23.98 5.25
CA ARG A 320 -11.31 23.92 6.14
C ARG A 320 -10.90 24.05 7.62
N LYS A 321 -9.86 23.34 8.06
CA LYS A 321 -9.44 23.34 9.46
C LYS A 321 -8.58 24.56 9.83
N TYR A 322 -7.78 25.03 8.89
CA TYR A 322 -6.86 26.16 9.07
C TYR A 322 -7.09 27.19 7.95
N PRO A 323 -8.16 28.02 8.03
CA PRO A 323 -8.47 29.02 7.01
C PRO A 323 -7.35 30.05 6.78
N GLU A 324 -6.60 30.35 7.84
CA GLU A 324 -5.46 31.28 7.83
C GLU A 324 -4.15 30.64 7.34
N ALA A 325 -4.16 29.36 6.96
CA ALA A 325 -2.97 28.69 6.47
C ALA A 325 -2.57 29.27 5.10
N THR A 326 -1.31 29.71 5.01
CA THR A 326 -0.76 30.18 3.74
C THR A 326 -0.72 29.06 2.69
N ASP A 327 -0.78 29.43 1.41
CA ASP A 327 -0.65 28.46 0.30
C ASP A 327 0.63 27.63 0.41
N TYR A 328 1.72 28.24 0.89
CA TYR A 328 2.97 27.54 1.15
C TYR A 328 2.83 26.46 2.24
N ALA A 329 2.12 26.76 3.33
CA ALA A 329 1.88 25.80 4.40
C ALA A 329 1.04 24.61 3.91
N ILE A 330 0.03 24.88 3.09
CA ILE A 330 -0.80 23.86 2.44
C ILE A 330 0.04 23.00 1.49
N CYS A 331 0.84 23.62 0.61
CA CYS A 331 1.77 22.92 -0.28
C CYS A 331 2.76 22.05 0.50
N SER A 332 3.21 22.48 1.67
CA SER A 332 4.12 21.66 2.51
C SER A 332 3.44 20.38 3.03
N LEU A 333 2.15 20.39 3.35
CA LEU A 333 1.43 19.16 3.72
C LEU A 333 1.27 18.21 2.52
N ILE A 334 0.92 18.76 1.35
CA ILE A 334 0.80 17.99 0.11
C ILE A 334 2.17 17.39 -0.27
N GLY A 335 3.24 18.18 -0.19
CA GLY A 335 4.62 17.73 -0.41
C GLY A 335 5.08 16.69 0.62
N GLY A 336 4.57 16.77 1.85
CA GLY A 336 4.75 15.73 2.87
C GLY A 336 4.10 14.39 2.52
N PHE A 337 3.07 14.36 1.67
CA PHE A 337 2.56 13.11 1.11
C PHE A 337 3.33 12.74 -0.16
N PHE A 338 3.31 13.62 -1.16
CA PHE A 338 3.82 13.32 -2.50
C PHE A 338 5.34 13.09 -2.53
N PHE A 339 6.15 13.96 -1.93
CA PHE A 339 7.61 13.77 -1.94
C PHE A 339 8.08 12.82 -0.84
N LEU A 340 7.69 13.08 0.41
CA LEU A 340 8.24 12.33 1.55
C LEU A 340 7.80 10.86 1.59
N ARG A 341 6.57 10.54 1.16
CA ARG A 341 6.01 9.19 1.29
C ARG A 341 5.94 8.41 0.00
N PHE A 342 6.03 9.08 -1.15
CA PHE A 342 5.90 8.45 -2.44
C PHE A 342 7.20 8.53 -3.27
N ILE A 343 7.64 9.73 -3.65
CA ILE A 343 8.81 9.90 -4.55
C ILE A 343 10.14 9.58 -3.85
N ASN A 344 10.45 10.25 -2.73
CA ASN A 344 11.78 10.19 -2.11
C ASN A 344 12.17 8.80 -1.61
N PRO A 345 11.28 7.99 -1.01
CA PRO A 345 11.61 6.60 -0.66
C PRO A 345 12.07 5.77 -1.87
N ALA A 346 11.47 5.99 -3.03
CA ALA A 346 11.83 5.31 -4.27
C ALA A 346 13.18 5.77 -4.83
N ILE A 347 13.55 7.04 -4.64
CA ILE A 347 14.88 7.57 -5.00
C ILE A 347 15.96 7.01 -4.07
N VAL A 348 15.70 6.96 -2.76
CA VAL A 348 16.70 6.53 -1.75
C VAL A 348 16.94 5.02 -1.79
N THR A 349 15.89 4.23 -2.03
CA THR A 349 15.94 2.76 -2.04
C THR A 349 15.34 2.19 -3.34
N PRO A 350 15.92 2.49 -4.51
CA PRO A 350 15.31 2.16 -5.81
C PRO A 350 15.10 0.67 -6.02
N GLN A 351 15.94 -0.18 -5.43
CA GLN A 351 15.79 -1.64 -5.50
C GLN A 351 14.53 -2.13 -4.77
N ALA A 352 14.17 -1.50 -3.65
CA ALA A 352 12.96 -1.85 -2.90
C ALA A 352 11.67 -1.42 -3.61
N TYR A 353 11.80 -0.56 -4.63
CA TYR A 353 10.72 -0.08 -5.49
C TYR A 353 10.81 -0.65 -6.91
N MET A 354 11.69 -1.63 -7.15
CA MET A 354 11.88 -2.30 -8.45
C MET A 354 12.22 -1.33 -9.59
N LEU A 355 12.92 -0.26 -9.27
CA LEU A 355 13.44 0.70 -10.25
C LEU A 355 14.80 0.26 -10.83
N VAL A 356 15.48 -0.65 -10.13
CA VAL A 356 16.80 -1.20 -10.47
C VAL A 356 16.90 -2.66 -10.04
N GLU A 357 17.80 -3.43 -10.65
CA GLU A 357 17.95 -4.88 -10.42
C GLU A 357 18.67 -5.23 -9.10
N GLY A 358 19.47 -4.32 -8.55
CA GLY A 358 20.30 -4.58 -7.38
C GLY A 358 20.59 -3.34 -6.55
N VAL A 359 21.21 -3.53 -5.39
CA VAL A 359 21.58 -2.43 -4.49
C VAL A 359 22.63 -1.54 -5.19
N PRO A 360 22.39 -0.23 -5.33
CA PRO A 360 23.36 0.67 -5.96
C PRO A 360 24.70 0.72 -5.20
N ALA A 361 25.77 1.00 -5.93
CA ALA A 361 27.11 1.19 -5.36
C ALA A 361 27.15 2.35 -4.34
N LYS A 362 28.21 2.39 -3.51
CA LYS A 362 28.33 3.32 -2.38
C LYS A 362 28.14 4.79 -2.80
N HIS A 363 28.78 5.24 -3.87
CA HIS A 363 28.73 6.64 -4.32
C HIS A 363 27.37 7.01 -4.95
N PRO A 364 26.83 6.30 -5.96
CA PRO A 364 25.49 6.58 -6.48
C PRO A 364 24.39 6.55 -5.41
N ARG A 365 24.44 5.59 -4.47
CA ARG A 365 23.49 5.52 -3.35
C ARG A 365 23.55 6.77 -2.47
N ARG A 366 24.76 7.29 -2.20
CA ARG A 366 24.94 8.54 -1.46
C ARG A 366 24.38 9.73 -2.24
N THR A 367 24.66 9.81 -3.53
CA THR A 367 24.13 10.86 -4.43
C THR A 367 22.61 10.86 -4.46
N LEU A 368 21.96 9.70 -4.66
CA LEU A 368 20.51 9.55 -4.61
C LEU A 368 19.92 10.03 -3.27
N THR A 369 20.60 9.74 -2.16
CA THR A 369 20.20 10.24 -0.84
C THR A 369 20.26 11.76 -0.75
N LEU A 370 21.30 12.39 -1.32
CA LEU A 370 21.42 13.85 -1.36
C LEU A 370 20.33 14.47 -2.24
N ILE A 371 20.05 13.90 -3.42
CA ILE A 371 18.97 14.34 -4.31
C ILE A 371 17.61 14.29 -3.58
N ALA A 372 17.29 13.17 -2.92
CA ALA A 372 16.06 13.03 -2.17
C ALA A 372 15.94 14.08 -1.04
N LYS A 373 17.04 14.40 -0.35
CA LYS A 373 17.07 15.48 0.65
C LYS A 373 16.84 16.86 0.03
N MET A 374 17.43 17.14 -1.12
CA MET A 374 17.22 18.40 -1.86
C MET A 374 15.76 18.57 -2.25
N LEU A 375 15.14 17.54 -2.83
CA LEU A 375 13.72 17.54 -3.19
C LEU A 375 12.84 17.67 -1.93
N GLN A 376 13.23 17.03 -0.82
CA GLN A 376 12.49 17.15 0.44
C GLN A 376 12.54 18.56 1.04
N ASN A 377 13.71 19.19 0.99
CA ASN A 377 13.94 20.58 1.43
C ASN A 377 13.28 21.60 0.51
N LEU A 378 12.99 21.23 -0.73
CA LEU A 378 12.20 22.05 -1.65
C LEU A 378 10.71 21.94 -1.32
N ALA A 379 10.22 20.74 -1.01
CA ALA A 379 8.82 20.48 -0.66
C ALA A 379 8.41 20.97 0.75
N ASN A 380 9.36 21.06 1.68
CA ASN A 380 9.15 21.52 3.06
C ASN A 380 10.02 22.73 3.39
N LYS A 381 9.74 23.45 4.48
CA LYS A 381 10.68 24.46 4.99
C LYS A 381 11.96 23.76 5.49
N PRO A 382 13.15 24.06 4.94
CA PRO A 382 14.37 23.39 5.34
C PRO A 382 14.73 23.73 6.80
N SER A 383 15.26 22.74 7.54
CA SER A 383 15.87 22.93 8.85
C SER A 383 17.32 22.47 8.78
N TYR A 384 18.25 23.44 8.77
CA TYR A 384 19.69 23.18 8.65
C TYR A 384 20.38 22.92 9.99
N SER A 385 19.62 22.84 11.08
CA SER A 385 20.13 22.67 12.46
C SER A 385 20.98 21.40 12.66
N LYS A 386 20.75 20.35 11.87
CA LYS A 386 21.48 19.06 11.98
C LYS A 386 22.53 18.84 10.89
N GLU A 387 22.44 19.55 9.77
CA GLU A 387 23.29 19.37 8.59
C GLU A 387 23.63 20.72 7.96
N ALA A 388 24.42 21.54 8.68
CA ALA A 388 24.75 22.90 8.29
C ALA A 388 25.36 22.99 6.87
N TYR A 389 26.13 21.98 6.46
CA TYR A 389 26.73 21.91 5.13
C TYR A 389 25.71 21.89 3.97
N MET A 390 24.45 21.53 4.22
CA MET A 390 23.36 21.57 3.22
C MET A 390 22.89 22.99 2.90
N MET A 391 23.27 24.02 3.68
CA MET A 391 22.91 25.42 3.39
C MET A 391 23.48 25.89 2.04
N THR A 392 24.59 25.32 1.59
CA THR A 392 25.17 25.58 0.26
C THR A 392 24.23 25.22 -0.89
N LEU A 393 23.18 24.41 -0.63
CA LEU A 393 22.15 24.02 -1.59
C LEU A 393 20.94 24.96 -1.63
N ASN A 394 20.90 26.02 -0.81
CA ASN A 394 19.82 27.02 -0.83
C ASN A 394 19.51 27.61 -2.22
N PRO A 395 20.49 27.89 -3.09
CA PRO A 395 20.21 28.37 -4.45
C PRO A 395 19.27 27.44 -5.24
N PHE A 396 19.41 26.12 -5.07
CA PHE A 396 18.51 25.16 -5.69
C PHE A 396 17.06 25.31 -5.21
N VAL A 397 16.87 25.55 -3.91
CA VAL A 397 15.53 25.73 -3.30
C VAL A 397 14.89 27.03 -3.79
N GLU A 398 15.61 28.15 -3.72
CA GLU A 398 15.08 29.47 -4.13
C GLU A 398 14.71 29.49 -5.61
N ASN A 399 15.54 28.89 -6.48
CA ASN A 399 15.28 28.85 -7.93
C ASN A 399 14.08 27.98 -8.32
N ASN A 400 13.65 27.03 -7.47
CA ASN A 400 12.63 26.05 -7.82
C ASN A 400 11.33 26.15 -7.00
N LYS A 401 11.31 26.94 -5.92
CA LYS A 401 10.17 27.07 -4.99
C LYS A 401 8.86 27.46 -5.69
N ALA A 402 8.91 28.37 -6.66
CA ALA A 402 7.70 28.78 -7.38
C ALA A 402 7.13 27.64 -8.24
N ARG A 403 8.00 26.96 -9.00
CA ARG A 403 7.63 25.86 -9.91
C ARG A 403 7.03 24.67 -9.14
N ILE A 404 7.61 24.32 -7.99
CA ILE A 404 7.10 23.20 -7.19
C ILE A 404 5.74 23.50 -6.57
N ASN A 405 5.52 24.73 -6.09
CA ASN A 405 4.23 25.11 -5.51
C ASN A 405 3.13 25.10 -6.59
N GLN A 406 3.45 25.58 -7.80
CA GLN A 406 2.53 25.49 -8.93
C GLN A 406 2.20 24.03 -9.28
N PHE A 407 3.21 23.16 -9.35
CA PHE A 407 3.01 21.73 -9.58
C PHE A 407 2.10 21.09 -8.52
N LEU A 408 2.35 21.33 -7.22
CA LEU A 408 1.57 20.76 -6.13
C LEU A 408 0.12 21.26 -6.11
N ASN A 409 -0.12 22.52 -6.51
CA ASN A 409 -1.47 23.04 -6.67
C ASN A 409 -2.21 22.37 -7.83
N ASN A 410 -1.57 22.28 -9.00
CA ASN A 410 -2.16 21.65 -10.18
C ASN A 410 -2.42 20.14 -9.96
N LEU A 411 -1.60 19.48 -9.14
CA LEU A 411 -1.80 18.08 -8.75
C LEU A 411 -3.19 17.84 -8.15
N CYS A 412 -3.73 18.84 -7.44
CA CYS A 412 -5.01 18.77 -6.74
C CYS A 412 -6.22 19.08 -7.63
N GLU A 413 -6.01 19.47 -8.89
CA GLU A 413 -7.09 19.79 -9.84
C GLU A 413 -7.61 18.49 -10.50
N VAL A 414 -8.50 17.79 -9.79
CA VAL A 414 -9.16 16.57 -10.27
C VAL A 414 -10.65 16.53 -9.90
N GLY A 415 -11.46 15.94 -10.79
CA GLY A 415 -12.89 15.74 -10.57
C GLY A 415 -13.20 14.78 -9.43
N ASP A 416 -14.38 14.92 -8.83
CA ASP A 416 -14.89 13.97 -7.84
C ASP A 416 -15.50 12.73 -8.50
N PHE A 417 -15.60 11.64 -7.75
CA PHE A 417 -16.06 10.34 -8.25
C PHE A 417 -17.42 9.89 -7.67
N TYR A 418 -18.12 10.73 -6.90
CA TYR A 418 -19.34 10.29 -6.20
C TYR A 418 -20.44 9.85 -7.18
N ASP A 419 -20.68 10.63 -8.24
CA ASP A 419 -21.69 10.29 -9.25
C ASP A 419 -21.39 8.95 -9.93
N THR A 420 -20.12 8.65 -10.19
CA THR A 420 -19.71 7.37 -10.80
C THR A 420 -19.78 6.22 -9.79
N LEU A 421 -19.44 6.47 -8.53
CA LEU A 421 -19.52 5.48 -7.46
C LEU A 421 -20.96 5.08 -7.15
N GLU A 422 -21.90 6.02 -7.11
CA GLU A 422 -23.33 5.71 -6.89
C GLU A 422 -23.86 4.75 -7.97
N MET A 423 -23.50 5.00 -9.22
CA MET A 423 -23.86 4.14 -10.35
C MET A 423 -23.16 2.77 -10.24
N ASP A 424 -21.86 2.75 -9.94
CA ASP A 424 -21.08 1.51 -9.75
C ASP A 424 -21.63 0.64 -8.61
N GLN A 425 -22.10 1.25 -7.51
CA GLN A 425 -22.71 0.55 -6.38
C GLN A 425 -24.05 -0.07 -6.78
N TYR A 426 -24.90 0.68 -7.47
CA TYR A 426 -26.18 0.18 -7.96
C TYR A 426 -25.98 -1.02 -8.90
N MET A 427 -25.03 -0.92 -9.82
CA MET A 427 -24.68 -2.02 -10.73
C MET A 427 -24.06 -3.23 -10.01
N ALA A 428 -23.36 -3.04 -8.90
CA ALA A 428 -22.81 -4.17 -8.17
C ALA A 428 -23.91 -5.04 -7.54
N LEU A 429 -25.05 -4.45 -7.16
CA LEU A 429 -26.20 -5.19 -6.62
C LEU A 429 -26.91 -6.06 -7.68
N SER A 430 -26.66 -5.81 -8.97
CA SER A 430 -27.13 -6.68 -10.06
C SER A 430 -26.09 -7.70 -10.51
N LYS A 431 -24.82 -7.56 -10.13
CA LYS A 431 -23.77 -8.55 -10.43
C LYS A 431 -23.94 -9.76 -9.50
N LYS A 432 -24.28 -10.91 -10.08
CA LYS A 432 -24.43 -12.18 -9.35
C LYS A 432 -23.13 -12.73 -8.73
N ASP A 433 -21.97 -12.19 -9.13
CA ASP A 433 -20.65 -12.76 -8.81
C ASP A 433 -19.70 -11.76 -8.09
N LEU A 434 -20.14 -11.15 -6.99
CA LEU A 434 -19.21 -10.43 -6.10
C LEU A 434 -18.41 -11.46 -5.30
N MET A 435 -17.09 -11.51 -5.48
CA MET A 435 -16.23 -12.51 -4.84
C MET A 435 -14.89 -11.91 -4.40
N ILE A 436 -14.33 -12.43 -3.30
CA ILE A 436 -12.98 -12.11 -2.85
C ILE A 436 -12.18 -13.37 -2.52
N HIS A 437 -10.86 -13.31 -2.73
CA HIS A 437 -9.93 -14.36 -2.33
C HIS A 437 -9.18 -13.96 -1.06
N ILE A 438 -9.56 -14.54 0.08
CA ILE A 438 -9.07 -14.15 1.41
C ILE A 438 -8.41 -15.33 2.12
N THR A 439 -7.35 -15.10 2.88
CA THR A 439 -6.74 -16.16 3.70
C THR A 439 -7.44 -16.33 5.05
N LEU A 440 -7.36 -17.51 5.65
CA LEU A 440 -7.96 -17.77 6.97
C LEU A 440 -7.47 -16.75 8.02
N ASN A 441 -6.18 -16.44 8.04
CA ASN A 441 -5.63 -15.47 8.99
C ASN A 441 -6.04 -14.03 8.71
N GLU A 442 -6.24 -13.63 7.44
CA GLU A 442 -6.80 -12.31 7.13
C GLU A 442 -8.25 -12.20 7.63
N LEU A 443 -9.04 -13.26 7.41
CA LEU A 443 -10.43 -13.35 7.82
C LEU A 443 -10.57 -13.36 9.35
N TYR A 444 -9.82 -14.23 10.05
CA TYR A 444 -9.84 -14.31 11.52
C TYR A 444 -9.26 -13.07 12.19
N ASN A 445 -8.17 -12.49 11.66
CA ASN A 445 -7.60 -11.26 12.20
C ASN A 445 -8.56 -10.09 12.07
N THR A 446 -9.19 -9.92 10.90
CA THR A 446 -10.19 -8.87 10.68
C THR A 446 -11.37 -9.05 11.64
N HIS A 447 -11.86 -10.28 11.80
CA HIS A 447 -12.91 -10.60 12.76
C HIS A 447 -12.50 -10.25 14.20
N SER A 448 -11.31 -10.64 14.63
CA SER A 448 -10.78 -10.35 15.96
C SER A 448 -10.66 -8.85 16.23
N LEU A 449 -10.12 -8.09 15.27
CA LEU A 449 -9.97 -6.63 15.38
C LEU A 449 -11.33 -5.92 15.46
N ILE A 450 -12.33 -6.39 14.71
CA ILE A 450 -13.69 -5.87 14.79
C ILE A 450 -14.28 -6.13 16.18
N LEU A 451 -14.19 -7.37 16.69
CA LEU A 451 -14.71 -7.72 18.02
C LEU A 451 -14.03 -6.92 19.14
N GLN A 452 -12.72 -6.71 19.06
CA GLN A 452 -11.97 -5.91 20.03
C GLN A 452 -12.48 -4.47 20.13
N HIS A 453 -13.03 -3.93 19.05
CA HIS A 453 -13.47 -2.54 18.96
C HIS A 453 -14.98 -2.40 18.69
N ILE A 454 -15.76 -3.48 18.85
CA ILE A 454 -17.16 -3.52 18.42
C ILE A 454 -18.03 -2.49 19.13
N GLU A 455 -17.75 -2.20 20.39
CA GLU A 455 -18.47 -1.18 21.19
C GLU A 455 -18.32 0.23 20.60
N THR A 456 -17.20 0.53 19.96
CA THR A 456 -16.98 1.83 19.29
C THR A 456 -17.46 1.81 17.83
N LEU A 457 -17.28 0.68 17.14
CA LEU A 457 -17.65 0.52 15.73
C LEU A 457 -19.16 0.42 15.52
N SER A 458 -19.86 -0.24 16.45
CA SER A 458 -21.26 -0.57 16.36
C SER A 458 -21.92 -0.59 17.74
N PRO A 459 -22.11 0.58 18.39
CA PRO A 459 -22.63 0.69 19.76
C PRO A 459 -24.10 0.26 19.93
N ASN A 460 -24.85 0.11 18.83
CA ASN A 460 -26.26 -0.25 18.87
C ASN A 460 -26.47 -1.66 18.31
N ASP A 461 -27.14 -2.51 19.09
CA ASP A 461 -27.47 -3.90 18.75
C ASP A 461 -28.27 -4.07 17.45
N LYS A 462 -28.93 -3.01 16.98
CA LYS A 462 -29.70 -3.01 15.72
C LYS A 462 -28.84 -2.77 14.48
N GLN A 463 -27.58 -2.39 14.64
CA GLN A 463 -26.70 -2.12 13.50
C GLN A 463 -26.23 -3.43 12.86
N HIS A 464 -26.17 -3.45 11.53
CA HIS A 464 -25.85 -4.66 10.75
C HIS A 464 -24.53 -5.31 11.18
N LEU A 465 -23.50 -4.51 11.43
CA LEU A 465 -22.19 -5.03 11.86
C LEU A 465 -22.31 -5.83 13.17
N ARG A 466 -23.03 -5.30 14.17
CA ARG A 466 -23.24 -5.96 15.47
C ARG A 466 -23.99 -7.28 15.32
N ILE A 467 -25.06 -7.27 14.54
CA ILE A 467 -25.86 -8.47 14.26
C ILE A 467 -25.00 -9.57 13.64
N LEU A 468 -24.17 -9.26 12.65
CA LEU A 468 -23.28 -10.25 12.02
C LEU A 468 -22.22 -10.78 12.97
N THR A 469 -21.60 -9.90 13.78
CA THR A 469 -20.57 -10.32 14.73
C THR A 469 -21.14 -11.18 15.85
N ASP A 470 -22.35 -10.89 16.33
CA ASP A 470 -23.00 -11.67 17.38
C ASP A 470 -23.38 -13.09 16.87
N GLU A 471 -23.82 -13.19 15.61
CA GLU A 471 -24.12 -14.47 14.95
C GLU A 471 -22.87 -15.31 14.66
N LEU A 472 -21.73 -14.67 14.35
CA LEU A 472 -20.42 -15.31 14.13
C LEU A 472 -19.81 -15.82 15.44
N GLY A 473 -20.09 -15.14 16.55
CA GLY A 473 -19.53 -15.46 17.87
C GLY A 473 -18.04 -15.11 17.98
N PRO A 474 -17.27 -15.77 18.87
CA PRO A 474 -15.88 -15.42 19.11
C PRO A 474 -14.99 -15.69 17.87
N ALA A 475 -14.03 -14.80 17.63
CA ALA A 475 -13.07 -14.98 16.55
C ALA A 475 -12.16 -16.18 16.79
N PRO A 476 -12.00 -17.09 15.80
CA PRO A 476 -11.00 -18.14 15.89
C PRO A 476 -9.57 -17.58 16.00
N PRO A 477 -8.64 -18.28 16.69
CA PRO A 477 -7.24 -17.88 16.68
C PRO A 477 -6.65 -18.02 15.28
N GLN A 478 -5.62 -17.24 15.00
CA GLN A 478 -4.85 -17.39 13.77
C GLN A 478 -4.20 -18.78 13.71
N VAL A 479 -4.22 -19.37 12.52
CA VAL A 479 -3.65 -20.68 12.25
C VAL A 479 -2.17 -20.59 11.86
N PRO A 480 -1.37 -21.65 12.10
CA PRO A 480 0.01 -21.73 11.62
C PRO A 480 0.12 -21.46 10.12
N ARG A 481 1.29 -21.00 9.67
CA ARG A 481 1.54 -20.65 8.26
C ARG A 481 1.18 -21.78 7.29
N LYS A 482 1.46 -23.04 7.65
CA LYS A 482 1.11 -24.24 6.85
C LYS A 482 -0.39 -24.41 6.61
N GLU A 483 -1.21 -23.99 7.57
CA GLU A 483 -2.67 -24.12 7.55
C GLU A 483 -3.37 -22.85 7.05
N ASN A 484 -2.63 -21.74 6.85
CA ASN A 484 -3.18 -20.45 6.45
C ASN A 484 -3.52 -20.38 4.95
N ARG A 485 -4.57 -21.09 4.56
CA ARG A 485 -5.00 -21.20 3.16
C ARG A 485 -5.80 -20.00 2.69
N THR A 486 -5.81 -19.82 1.37
CA THR A 486 -6.71 -18.90 0.66
C THR A 486 -8.04 -19.60 0.38
N ILE A 487 -9.13 -18.95 0.73
CA ILE A 487 -10.50 -19.35 0.42
C ILE A 487 -11.14 -18.34 -0.55
N GLU A 488 -12.12 -18.82 -1.30
CA GLU A 488 -12.97 -18.01 -2.15
C GLU A 488 -14.27 -17.69 -1.39
N LEU A 489 -14.60 -16.40 -1.29
CA LEU A 489 -15.73 -15.92 -0.51
C LEU A 489 -16.68 -15.15 -1.42
N ASN A 490 -17.84 -15.74 -1.71
CA ASN A 490 -18.90 -15.10 -2.49
C ASN A 490 -19.66 -14.12 -1.60
N LEU A 491 -19.50 -12.84 -1.87
CA LEU A 491 -20.06 -11.75 -1.08
C LEU A 491 -21.53 -11.52 -1.45
N TYR A 492 -22.39 -11.43 -0.45
CA TYR A 492 -23.79 -11.13 -0.63
C TYR A 492 -24.33 -10.37 0.59
N SER A 493 -25.36 -9.55 0.37
CA SER A 493 -26.14 -8.95 1.45
C SER A 493 -27.36 -9.81 1.76
N ARG A 494 -27.74 -9.90 3.03
CA ARG A 494 -29.05 -10.46 3.41
C ARG A 494 -30.14 -9.40 3.55
N TRP A 495 -29.76 -8.13 3.62
CA TRP A 495 -30.68 -7.00 3.79
C TRP A 495 -30.99 -6.30 2.47
N GLU A 496 -30.08 -6.38 1.50
CA GLU A 496 -30.30 -5.85 0.17
C GLU A 496 -30.84 -6.97 -0.70
N THR A 497 -32.03 -6.78 -1.26
CA THR A 497 -32.52 -7.63 -2.34
C THR A 497 -31.66 -7.41 -3.57
N PRO A 498 -31.10 -8.47 -4.17
CA PRO A 498 -30.47 -8.36 -5.49
C PRO A 498 -31.46 -7.67 -6.43
N VAL A 499 -30.99 -6.66 -7.17
CA VAL A 499 -31.82 -6.05 -8.22
C VAL A 499 -31.96 -7.10 -9.31
N GLN A 500 -33.01 -7.91 -9.22
CA GLN A 500 -33.26 -9.00 -10.18
C GLN A 500 -33.54 -8.45 -11.57
N ASP A 501 -34.03 -7.20 -11.65
CA ASP A 501 -34.39 -6.57 -12.92
C ASP A 501 -34.14 -5.06 -12.87
N ILE A 502 -32.99 -4.63 -13.40
CA ILE A 502 -32.64 -3.19 -13.52
C ILE A 502 -33.74 -2.45 -14.29
N GLN A 503 -34.43 -3.15 -15.21
CA GLN A 503 -35.55 -2.62 -15.98
C GLN A 503 -36.71 -2.17 -15.08
N SER A 504 -37.05 -2.95 -14.04
CA SER A 504 -38.15 -2.62 -13.13
C SER A 504 -37.90 -1.35 -12.31
N ALA A 505 -36.65 -1.05 -11.96
CA ALA A 505 -36.31 0.18 -11.23
C ALA A 505 -36.27 1.41 -12.13
N LEU A 506 -36.02 1.22 -13.44
CA LEU A 506 -36.07 2.29 -14.44
C LEU A 506 -37.53 2.64 -14.83
N MET A 507 -38.47 1.69 -14.68
CA MET A 507 -39.90 1.89 -14.99
C MET A 507 -40.56 3.05 -14.23
N ASP A 508 -40.10 3.38 -13.02
CA ASP A 508 -40.67 4.48 -12.23
C ASP A 508 -40.22 5.88 -12.70
N SER A 509 -39.20 5.96 -13.57
CA SER A 509 -38.54 7.22 -13.95
C SER A 509 -38.58 7.55 -15.44
N VAL A 510 -38.98 6.60 -16.29
CA VAL A 510 -38.92 6.70 -17.76
C VAL A 510 -40.29 6.37 -18.37
N SER A 511 -40.72 7.14 -19.38
CA SER A 511 -41.97 6.86 -20.10
C SER A 511 -41.93 5.48 -20.77
N SER A 512 -43.06 4.77 -20.82
CA SER A 512 -43.20 3.50 -21.56
C SER A 512 -42.74 3.62 -23.02
N SER A 513 -42.98 4.77 -23.65
CA SER A 513 -42.54 5.07 -25.02
C SER A 513 -41.02 5.21 -25.16
N ASP A 514 -40.36 5.80 -24.15
CA ASP A 514 -38.92 5.98 -24.12
C ASP A 514 -38.22 4.62 -23.86
N MET A 515 -38.81 3.76 -23.02
CA MET A 515 -38.32 2.40 -22.81
C MET A 515 -38.41 1.55 -24.07
N LEU A 516 -39.57 1.57 -24.75
CA LEU A 516 -39.76 0.86 -26.02
C LEU A 516 -38.73 1.32 -27.07
N TYR A 517 -38.47 2.62 -27.16
CA TYR A 517 -37.47 3.19 -28.07
C TYR A 517 -36.04 2.71 -27.75
N MET A 518 -35.65 2.77 -26.47
CA MET A 518 -34.32 2.34 -26.01
C MET A 518 -34.10 0.85 -26.19
N GLU A 519 -35.11 0.03 -25.91
CA GLU A 519 -35.05 -1.41 -26.11
C GLU A 519 -34.96 -1.76 -27.61
N THR A 520 -35.73 -1.07 -28.47
CA THR A 520 -35.66 -1.26 -29.93
C THR A 520 -34.26 -0.93 -30.46
N LYS A 521 -33.71 0.22 -30.04
CA LYS A 521 -32.32 0.62 -30.37
C LYS A 521 -31.30 -0.43 -29.91
N SER A 522 -31.43 -0.91 -28.66
CA SER A 522 -30.53 -1.92 -28.08
C SER A 522 -30.55 -3.23 -28.90
N ILE A 523 -31.73 -3.73 -29.25
CA ILE A 523 -31.85 -4.94 -30.07
C ILE A 523 -31.22 -4.74 -31.46
N PHE A 524 -31.40 -3.57 -32.10
CA PHE A 524 -30.73 -3.28 -33.37
C PHE A 524 -29.20 -3.26 -33.27
N VAL A 525 -28.65 -2.64 -32.23
CA VAL A 525 -27.21 -2.65 -31.95
C VAL A 525 -26.71 -4.09 -31.79
N GLN A 526 -27.43 -4.94 -31.04
CA GLN A 526 -27.09 -6.35 -30.86
C GLN A 526 -27.17 -7.14 -32.18
N LEU A 527 -28.21 -6.94 -32.99
CA LEU A 527 -28.36 -7.61 -34.28
C LEU A 527 -27.25 -7.24 -35.25
N ILE A 528 -26.89 -5.95 -35.36
CA ILE A 528 -25.82 -5.49 -36.25
C ILE A 528 -24.46 -6.06 -35.84
N ARG A 529 -24.20 -6.19 -34.53
CA ARG A 529 -22.98 -6.80 -34.00
C ARG A 529 -22.93 -8.32 -34.19
N SER A 530 -24.09 -8.98 -34.18
CA SER A 530 -24.18 -10.44 -34.28
C SER A 530 -24.22 -10.95 -35.73
N ILE A 531 -24.73 -10.14 -36.67
CA ILE A 531 -24.88 -10.53 -38.06
C ILE A 531 -23.61 -10.22 -38.86
N PRO A 532 -22.96 -11.22 -39.51
CA PRO A 532 -21.78 -10.99 -40.33
C PRO A 532 -22.02 -9.96 -41.44
N ASN A 533 -21.08 -9.03 -41.58
CA ASN A 533 -21.04 -7.94 -42.58
C ASN A 533 -22.19 -6.93 -42.46
N ALA A 534 -23.02 -6.97 -41.40
CA ALA A 534 -24.07 -5.98 -41.19
C ALA A 534 -23.51 -4.61 -40.77
N ALA A 535 -22.38 -4.59 -40.05
CA ALA A 535 -21.73 -3.36 -39.59
C ALA A 535 -21.05 -2.54 -40.70
N GLU A 536 -20.72 -3.17 -41.84
CA GLU A 536 -19.92 -2.58 -42.93
C GLU A 536 -20.75 -1.71 -43.90
N LYS A 537 -22.06 -1.96 -44.01
CA LYS A 537 -22.94 -1.25 -44.93
C LYS A 537 -23.64 -0.08 -44.24
N ARG A 538 -23.15 1.13 -44.49
CA ARG A 538 -23.79 2.39 -44.07
C ARG A 538 -24.44 3.10 -45.27
N PRO A 539 -25.62 3.72 -45.10
CA PRO A 539 -26.43 3.80 -43.87
C PRO A 539 -27.16 2.49 -43.56
N TYR A 540 -27.42 2.18 -42.28
CA TYR A 540 -27.96 0.89 -41.84
C TYR A 540 -29.44 0.72 -42.19
N ASN A 541 -29.79 -0.20 -43.10
CA ASN A 541 -31.20 -0.50 -43.39
C ASN A 541 -31.81 -1.36 -42.28
N LEU A 542 -32.44 -0.73 -41.29
CA LEU A 542 -32.98 -1.39 -40.09
C LEU A 542 -34.03 -2.46 -40.44
N ALA A 543 -34.93 -2.18 -41.38
CA ALA A 543 -35.95 -3.14 -41.84
C ALA A 543 -35.31 -4.40 -42.46
N ALA A 544 -34.31 -4.23 -43.33
CA ALA A 544 -33.60 -5.35 -43.93
C ALA A 544 -32.77 -6.15 -42.91
N ILE A 545 -32.19 -5.48 -41.91
CA ILE A 545 -31.46 -6.12 -40.80
C ILE A 545 -32.42 -6.97 -39.97
N ALA A 546 -33.60 -6.45 -39.62
CA ALA A 546 -34.61 -7.17 -38.87
C ALA A 546 -35.18 -8.38 -39.65
N GLU A 547 -35.41 -8.23 -40.96
CA GLU A 547 -35.82 -9.33 -41.84
C GLU A 547 -34.75 -10.42 -41.93
N ARG A 548 -33.49 -10.02 -42.12
CA ARG A 548 -32.35 -10.95 -42.17
C ARG A 548 -32.17 -11.68 -40.83
N ALA A 549 -32.40 -11.00 -39.71
CA ALA A 549 -32.41 -11.61 -38.39
C ALA A 549 -33.55 -12.61 -38.24
N ALA A 550 -34.77 -12.26 -38.67
CA ALA A 550 -35.96 -13.10 -38.57
C ALA A 550 -35.90 -14.38 -39.44
N THR A 551 -35.02 -14.41 -40.45
CA THR A 551 -34.89 -15.52 -41.42
C THR A 551 -33.59 -16.33 -41.27
N THR A 552 -32.77 -16.01 -40.27
CA THR A 552 -31.52 -16.75 -40.00
C THR A 552 -31.77 -18.10 -39.33
N LYS A 553 -30.73 -18.95 -39.28
CA LYS A 553 -30.80 -20.28 -38.63
C LYS A 553 -30.67 -20.21 -37.10
N ASP A 554 -30.21 -19.08 -36.57
CA ASP A 554 -30.05 -18.87 -35.13
C ASP A 554 -31.38 -18.43 -34.49
N ALA A 555 -31.95 -19.31 -33.67
CA ALA A 555 -33.22 -19.08 -32.99
C ALA A 555 -33.23 -17.87 -32.04
N THR A 556 -32.07 -17.41 -31.57
CA THR A 556 -31.96 -16.20 -30.73
C THR A 556 -32.08 -14.93 -31.58
N LEU A 557 -31.40 -14.90 -32.73
CA LEU A 557 -31.49 -13.80 -33.69
C LEU A 557 -32.86 -13.72 -34.35
N VAL A 558 -33.50 -14.86 -34.62
CA VAL A 558 -34.89 -14.89 -35.13
C VAL A 558 -35.85 -14.23 -34.15
N ARG A 559 -35.80 -14.60 -32.87
CA ARG A 559 -36.63 -13.99 -31.82
C ARG A 559 -36.40 -12.48 -31.73
N LYS A 560 -35.14 -12.03 -31.76
CA LYS A 560 -34.78 -10.60 -31.75
C LYS A 560 -35.28 -9.87 -33.01
N GLY A 561 -35.15 -10.48 -34.18
CA GLY A 561 -35.61 -9.93 -35.46
C GLY A 561 -37.14 -9.77 -35.54
N ILE A 562 -37.90 -10.75 -35.04
CA ILE A 562 -39.37 -10.66 -34.94
C ILE A 562 -39.76 -9.59 -33.93
N LYS A 563 -39.17 -9.60 -32.74
CA LYS A 563 -39.45 -8.64 -31.67
C LYS A 563 -39.20 -7.20 -32.12
N VAL A 564 -38.04 -6.91 -32.71
CA VAL A 564 -37.71 -5.54 -33.13
C VAL A 564 -38.59 -5.04 -34.28
N LYS A 565 -39.12 -5.94 -35.13
CA LYS A 565 -40.12 -5.59 -36.16
C LYS A 565 -41.44 -5.16 -35.54
N GLU A 566 -41.92 -5.88 -34.52
CA GLU A 566 -43.14 -5.52 -33.80
C GLU A 566 -42.96 -4.19 -33.07
N MET A 567 -41.83 -3.99 -32.40
CA MET A 567 -41.53 -2.74 -31.68
C MET A 567 -41.39 -1.53 -32.61
N LEU A 568 -40.81 -1.69 -33.81
CA LEU A 568 -40.77 -0.61 -34.80
C LEU A 568 -42.17 -0.18 -35.24
N ARG A 569 -43.09 -1.13 -35.46
CA ARG A 569 -44.49 -0.83 -35.79
C ARG A 569 -45.18 -0.08 -34.67
N GLU A 570 -44.99 -0.52 -33.43
CA GLU A 570 -45.56 0.15 -32.26
C GLU A 570 -45.00 1.57 -32.09
N LEU A 571 -43.70 1.79 -32.31
CA LEU A 571 -43.09 3.13 -32.29
C LEU A 571 -43.59 4.04 -33.42
N GLU A 572 -43.92 3.46 -34.58
CA GLU A 572 -44.50 4.19 -35.71
C GLU A 572 -45.96 4.58 -35.43
N GLU A 573 -46.77 3.69 -34.84
CA GLU A 573 -48.13 4.00 -34.39
C GLU A 573 -48.14 5.13 -33.36
N LEU A 574 -47.12 5.18 -32.49
CA LEU A 574 -46.89 6.26 -31.52
C LEU A 574 -46.28 7.53 -32.14
N LYS A 575 -45.98 7.53 -33.45
CA LYS A 575 -45.36 8.64 -34.21
C LYS A 575 -44.00 9.08 -33.68
N ILE A 576 -43.23 8.15 -33.13
CA ILE A 576 -41.88 8.38 -32.61
C ILE A 576 -40.83 8.14 -33.70
N VAL A 577 -41.11 7.20 -34.61
CA VAL A 577 -40.31 6.90 -35.80
C VAL A 577 -41.20 6.89 -37.04
N ASP A 578 -40.61 6.98 -38.23
CA ASP A 578 -41.33 7.03 -39.51
C ASP A 578 -40.73 6.00 -40.48
N GLU A 579 -41.55 5.09 -41.03
CA GLU A 579 -41.06 4.13 -42.03
C GLU A 579 -40.72 4.82 -43.37
N ALA A 580 -41.41 5.92 -43.72
CA ALA A 580 -41.22 6.62 -44.99
C ALA A 580 -39.85 7.30 -45.11
N ASP A 581 -39.22 7.65 -43.98
CA ASP A 581 -37.85 8.17 -43.93
C ASP A 581 -36.78 7.08 -43.73
N GLY A 582 -37.21 5.81 -43.65
CA GLY A 582 -36.35 4.66 -43.39
C GLY A 582 -35.90 4.56 -41.94
N TYR A 583 -36.70 5.06 -41.00
CA TYR A 583 -36.41 5.13 -39.57
C TYR A 583 -35.14 5.95 -39.26
N LYS A 584 -34.98 7.10 -39.92
CA LYS A 584 -33.72 7.88 -39.95
C LYS A 584 -33.19 8.23 -38.57
N LEU A 585 -34.04 8.70 -37.66
CA LEU A 585 -33.64 9.05 -36.29
C LEU A 585 -33.03 7.83 -35.55
N MET A 586 -33.69 6.68 -35.63
CA MET A 586 -33.21 5.45 -34.99
C MET A 586 -31.93 4.95 -35.67
N GLN A 587 -31.83 5.06 -36.99
CA GLN A 587 -30.63 4.72 -37.75
C GLN A 587 -29.42 5.57 -37.31
N GLU A 588 -29.59 6.88 -37.14
CA GLU A 588 -28.55 7.80 -36.67
C GLU A 588 -28.10 7.46 -35.25
N GLU A 589 -29.04 7.20 -34.32
CA GLU A 589 -28.71 6.82 -32.95
C GLU A 589 -28.02 5.45 -32.85
N VAL A 590 -28.51 4.44 -33.58
CA VAL A 590 -27.87 3.11 -33.65
C VAL A 590 -26.45 3.22 -34.22
N SER A 591 -26.26 4.07 -35.24
CA SER A 591 -24.94 4.30 -35.83
C SER A 591 -23.99 4.99 -34.84
N ALA A 592 -24.46 6.01 -34.12
CA ALA A 592 -23.68 6.68 -33.10
C ALA A 592 -23.26 5.73 -31.97
N GLU A 593 -24.18 4.87 -31.51
CA GLU A 593 -23.90 3.86 -30.49
C GLU A 593 -22.85 2.84 -30.96
N LEU A 594 -22.94 2.35 -32.20
CA LEU A 594 -21.95 1.42 -32.76
C LEU A 594 -20.56 2.05 -32.88
N VAL A 595 -20.47 3.33 -33.25
CA VAL A 595 -19.19 4.08 -33.24
C VAL A 595 -18.65 4.20 -31.82
N HIS A 596 -19.51 4.52 -30.85
CA HIS A 596 -19.13 4.59 -29.44
C HIS A 596 -18.58 3.25 -28.92
N LEU A 597 -19.27 2.14 -29.19
CA LEU A 597 -18.83 0.79 -28.82
C LEU A 597 -17.53 0.38 -29.52
N GLY A 598 -17.32 0.80 -30.78
CA GLY A 598 -16.06 0.62 -31.49
C GLY A 598 -14.90 1.31 -30.79
N ASN A 599 -15.08 2.58 -30.42
CA ASN A 599 -14.09 3.35 -29.65
C ASN A 599 -13.83 2.72 -28.27
N LEU A 600 -14.88 2.23 -27.61
CA LEU A 600 -14.76 1.52 -26.33
C LEU A 600 -13.93 0.23 -26.48
N ARG A 601 -14.15 -0.55 -27.55
CA ARG A 601 -13.38 -1.75 -27.85
C ARG A 601 -11.89 -1.43 -28.01
N GLU A 602 -11.55 -0.40 -28.77
CA GLU A 602 -10.16 0.03 -28.94
C GLU A 602 -9.53 0.43 -27.60
N LYS A 603 -10.28 1.17 -26.77
CA LYS A 603 -9.85 1.53 -25.42
C LYS A 603 -9.59 0.30 -24.55
N VAL A 604 -10.49 -0.69 -24.55
CA VAL A 604 -10.34 -1.97 -23.82
C VAL A 604 -9.11 -2.74 -24.29
N ILE A 605 -8.85 -2.78 -25.60
CA ILE A 605 -7.67 -3.46 -26.16
C ILE A 605 -6.38 -2.74 -25.74
N LEU A 606 -6.34 -1.41 -25.80
CA LEU A 606 -5.20 -0.61 -25.36
C LEU A 606 -4.94 -0.79 -23.85
N GLU A 607 -5.99 -0.77 -23.04
CA GLU A 607 -5.91 -1.03 -21.60
C GLU A 607 -5.38 -2.44 -21.33
N THR A 608 -5.88 -3.45 -22.04
CA THR A 608 -5.42 -4.85 -21.91
C THR A 608 -3.92 -4.95 -22.18
N LYS A 609 -3.43 -4.36 -23.28
CA LYS A 609 -1.99 -4.36 -23.61
C LYS A 609 -1.15 -3.68 -22.52
N SER A 610 -1.64 -2.56 -22.00
CA SER A 610 -0.97 -1.85 -20.90
C SER A 610 -0.89 -2.73 -19.64
N LEU A 611 -2.00 -3.36 -19.25
CA LEU A 611 -2.06 -4.23 -18.08
C LEU A 611 -1.25 -5.52 -18.25
N GLU A 612 -1.06 -6.02 -19.47
CA GLU A 612 -0.16 -7.17 -19.73
C GLU A 612 1.29 -6.83 -19.40
N ALA A 613 1.75 -5.62 -19.75
CA ALA A 613 3.08 -5.13 -19.39
C ALA A 613 3.23 -4.96 -17.86
N VAL A 614 2.18 -4.49 -17.19
CA VAL A 614 2.14 -4.40 -15.73
C VAL A 614 2.18 -5.80 -15.10
N TYR A 615 1.36 -6.73 -15.57
CA TYR A 615 1.34 -8.11 -15.07
C TYR A 615 2.70 -8.79 -15.22
N LYS A 616 3.37 -8.59 -16.36
CA LYS A 616 4.76 -9.06 -16.56
C LYS A 616 5.70 -8.49 -15.50
N THR A 617 5.69 -7.17 -15.28
CA THR A 617 6.54 -6.52 -14.28
C THR A 617 6.29 -7.05 -12.86
N ILE A 618 5.02 -7.29 -12.52
CA ILE A 618 4.64 -7.86 -11.23
C ILE A 618 5.11 -9.33 -11.14
N GLY A 619 5.03 -10.10 -12.22
CA GLY A 619 5.58 -11.44 -12.29
C GLY A 619 7.10 -11.47 -12.09
N ASP A 620 7.83 -10.58 -12.77
CA ASP A 620 9.28 -10.44 -12.62
C ASP A 620 9.66 -10.08 -11.18
N HIS A 621 8.89 -9.20 -10.52
CA HIS A 621 9.07 -8.89 -9.11
C HIS A 621 8.86 -10.11 -8.20
N ASN A 622 7.86 -10.95 -8.49
CA ASN A 622 7.67 -12.19 -7.74
C ASN A 622 8.91 -13.09 -7.81
N ASN A 623 9.46 -13.25 -9.02
CA ASN A 623 10.65 -14.06 -9.25
C ASN A 623 11.87 -13.51 -8.51
N TYR A 624 12.03 -12.17 -8.49
CA TYR A 624 13.07 -11.51 -7.71
C TYR A 624 12.92 -11.79 -6.20
N LEU A 625 11.73 -11.62 -5.63
CA LEU A 625 11.47 -11.89 -4.21
C LEU A 625 11.70 -13.36 -3.86
N ARG A 626 11.31 -14.29 -4.73
CA ARG A 626 11.60 -15.73 -4.57
C ARG A 626 13.09 -16.01 -4.59
N SER A 627 13.84 -15.38 -5.50
CA SER A 627 15.31 -15.50 -5.57
C SER A 627 15.97 -14.98 -4.28
N GLN A 628 15.50 -13.86 -3.73
CA GLN A 628 15.96 -13.36 -2.43
C GLN A 628 15.69 -14.35 -1.29
N LEU A 629 14.49 -14.94 -1.24
CA LEU A 629 14.17 -15.98 -0.25
C LEU A 629 15.08 -17.20 -0.37
N GLU A 630 15.39 -17.64 -1.60
CA GLU A 630 16.28 -18.78 -1.84
C GLU A 630 17.71 -18.46 -1.40
N GLN A 631 18.19 -17.25 -1.67
CA GLN A 631 19.49 -16.77 -1.16
C GLN A 631 19.53 -16.80 0.37
N TYR A 632 18.43 -16.43 1.05
CA TYR A 632 18.34 -16.52 2.50
C TYR A 632 18.29 -17.94 3.03
N LYS A 633 17.54 -18.85 2.38
CA LYS A 633 17.56 -20.29 2.69
C LYS A 633 18.97 -20.86 2.61
N ALA A 634 19.66 -20.59 1.50
CA ALA A 634 21.04 -21.03 1.27
C ALA A 634 22.00 -20.46 2.32
N TYR A 635 21.86 -19.17 2.67
CA TYR A 635 22.66 -18.53 3.70
C TYR A 635 22.49 -19.20 5.07
N LEU A 636 21.25 -19.44 5.51
CA LEU A 636 20.96 -20.09 6.80
C LEU A 636 21.48 -21.52 6.83
N GLN A 637 21.35 -22.26 5.73
CA GLN A 637 21.90 -23.61 5.62
C GLN A 637 23.42 -23.61 5.75
N ASN A 638 24.10 -22.65 5.10
CA ASN A 638 25.54 -22.48 5.23
C ASN A 638 25.94 -22.13 6.67
N VAL A 639 25.27 -21.17 7.31
CA VAL A 639 25.53 -20.81 8.72
C VAL A 639 25.34 -22.02 9.64
N ARG A 640 24.32 -22.86 9.40
CA ARG A 640 24.07 -24.10 10.15
C ARG A 640 25.20 -25.12 9.98
N LEU A 641 25.72 -25.31 8.75
CA LEU A 641 26.85 -26.19 8.48
C LEU A 641 28.12 -25.71 9.20
N THR A 642 28.36 -24.39 9.21
CA THR A 642 29.53 -23.81 9.89
C THR A 642 29.39 -23.91 11.41
N ALA A 643 28.20 -23.67 11.97
CA ALA A 643 27.93 -23.83 13.41
C ALA A 643 28.00 -25.29 13.89
N SER A 644 27.72 -26.25 13.01
CA SER A 644 27.83 -27.68 13.33
C SER A 644 29.27 -28.21 13.28
N LYS A 645 30.17 -27.55 12.54
CA LYS A 645 31.60 -27.94 12.43
C LYS A 645 32.44 -27.61 13.67
N ASP A 646 31.99 -26.71 14.55
CA ASP A 646 32.69 -26.37 15.80
C ASP A 646 32.46 -27.39 16.94
N LYS A 647 31.72 -28.49 16.69
CA LYS A 647 31.65 -29.64 17.60
C LYS A 647 32.35 -30.85 16.98
N GLY A 648 33.68 -30.78 16.94
CA GLY A 648 34.58 -31.94 16.95
C GLY A 648 34.51 -32.89 15.74
N SER A 649 35.39 -32.70 14.77
CA SER A 649 36.43 -33.69 14.41
C SER A 649 37.01 -33.40 13.04
N THR A 650 38.33 -33.51 12.99
CA THR A 650 39.16 -33.67 11.80
C THR A 650 38.82 -34.99 11.10
N THR A 651 39.02 -34.99 9.77
CA THR A 651 39.06 -36.11 8.79
C THR A 651 37.76 -36.54 8.10
N GLY A 652 37.85 -36.62 6.77
CA GLY A 652 37.06 -37.54 5.95
C GLY A 652 36.00 -36.93 5.04
N VAL A 653 36.35 -36.69 3.78
CA VAL A 653 35.38 -36.58 2.68
C VAL A 653 34.68 -37.94 2.55
N GLY A 654 33.35 -37.99 2.73
CA GLY A 654 32.59 -39.23 2.67
C GLY A 654 31.09 -39.02 2.51
N VAL A 655 30.56 -39.60 1.44
CA VAL A 655 29.16 -39.68 0.97
C VAL A 655 28.13 -39.87 2.10
N VAL A 656 27.07 -39.06 2.11
CA VAL A 656 25.89 -39.25 2.99
C VAL A 656 24.98 -40.31 2.37
N SER A 657 24.86 -41.44 3.06
CA SER A 657 23.84 -42.46 2.77
C SER A 657 22.50 -42.10 3.45
N VAL A 658 21.42 -42.30 2.70
CA VAL A 658 20.04 -42.08 3.11
C VAL A 658 19.57 -43.27 3.94
N ASN A 659 19.42 -43.10 5.25
CA ASN A 659 18.37 -43.69 6.12
C ASN A 659 18.78 -43.62 7.61
N GLY A 660 18.00 -42.92 8.43
CA GLY A 660 18.22 -42.90 9.89
C GLY A 660 17.12 -42.17 10.66
N LYS A 661 16.34 -42.95 11.41
CA LYS A 661 15.18 -42.61 12.26
C LYS A 661 15.33 -41.34 13.12
N GLU A 662 14.19 -40.65 13.29
CA GLU A 662 13.98 -39.50 14.18
C GLU A 662 14.53 -39.73 15.61
N LYS A 663 15.32 -38.76 16.11
CA LYS A 663 15.71 -38.69 17.52
C LYS A 663 14.73 -37.81 18.30
N LYS A 664 14.21 -38.36 19.41
CA LYS A 664 13.35 -37.68 20.40
C LYS A 664 14.01 -36.41 20.98
N PRO A 665 13.22 -35.40 21.40
CA PRO A 665 13.74 -34.12 21.87
C PRO A 665 14.41 -34.25 23.25
N THR A 666 15.63 -33.71 23.36
CA THR A 666 16.35 -33.54 24.63
C THR A 666 15.74 -32.41 25.45
N LYS A 667 15.43 -32.68 26.74
CA LYS A 667 14.96 -31.67 27.70
C LYS A 667 15.98 -30.52 27.84
N SER A 668 15.50 -29.27 27.79
CA SER A 668 16.30 -28.08 28.06
C SER A 668 16.78 -28.08 29.53
N VAL A 669 18.08 -27.83 29.74
CA VAL A 669 18.67 -27.70 31.08
C VAL A 669 18.59 -26.23 31.49
N VAL A 670 17.91 -25.95 32.60
CA VAL A 670 17.87 -24.61 33.21
C VAL A 670 19.24 -24.31 33.82
N LEU A 671 19.83 -23.15 33.50
CA LEU A 671 21.12 -22.70 34.03
C LEU A 671 20.91 -21.70 35.18
N GLY A 672 21.68 -21.83 36.27
CA GLY A 672 21.56 -20.99 37.47
C GLY A 672 20.73 -21.64 38.60
N PRO A 673 20.34 -20.89 39.65
CA PRO A 673 20.52 -19.45 39.85
C PRO A 673 21.97 -19.07 40.21
N TYR A 674 22.47 -18.01 39.58
CA TYR A 674 23.71 -17.34 39.98
C TYR A 674 23.38 -16.12 40.83
N ARG A 675 24.00 -16.04 42.01
CA ARG A 675 23.70 -15.03 43.02
C ARG A 675 24.71 -13.89 42.98
N PHE A 676 24.21 -12.65 42.99
CA PHE A 676 24.99 -11.42 43.03
C PHE A 676 24.50 -10.52 44.16
N THR A 677 25.40 -9.97 44.97
CA THR A 677 25.00 -9.03 46.04
C THR A 677 24.73 -7.64 45.46
N HIS A 678 23.88 -6.85 46.11
CA HIS A 678 23.62 -5.46 45.69
C HIS A 678 24.93 -4.66 45.58
N ALA A 679 25.79 -4.71 46.61
CA ALA A 679 27.09 -4.03 46.63
C ALA A 679 28.02 -4.46 45.50
N GLN A 680 27.97 -5.73 45.06
CA GLN A 680 28.77 -6.21 43.94
C GLN A 680 28.32 -5.59 42.62
N LEU A 681 27.02 -5.58 42.34
CA LEU A 681 26.49 -5.01 41.10
C LEU A 681 26.65 -3.49 41.06
N GLU A 682 26.58 -2.81 42.20
CA GLU A 682 26.88 -1.38 42.31
C GLU A 682 28.36 -1.09 42.04
N LYS A 683 29.28 -1.88 42.61
CA LYS A 683 30.73 -1.74 42.36
C LYS A 683 31.13 -2.02 40.90
N GLU A 684 30.49 -2.98 40.25
CA GLU A 684 30.67 -3.24 38.81
C GLU A 684 29.97 -2.19 37.93
N GLY A 685 29.21 -1.28 38.56
CA GLY A 685 28.42 -0.21 37.93
C GLY A 685 27.32 -0.76 37.04
N ILE A 686 26.85 -1.97 37.32
CA ILE A 686 25.67 -2.60 36.72
C ILE A 686 24.41 -1.93 37.29
N ILE A 687 24.38 -1.65 38.59
CA ILE A 687 23.39 -0.75 39.19
C ILE A 687 23.89 0.69 39.00
N VAL A 688 23.08 1.52 38.35
CA VAL A 688 23.36 2.94 38.11
C VAL A 688 22.71 3.80 39.19
N GLU A 689 21.47 3.48 39.56
CA GLU A 689 20.71 4.17 40.60
C GLU A 689 19.95 3.15 41.44
N SER A 690 19.81 3.39 42.75
CA SER A 690 19.10 2.50 43.66
C SER A 690 18.26 3.29 44.67
N ASN A 691 16.95 3.05 44.63
CA ASN A 691 15.98 3.61 45.57
C ASN A 691 15.86 2.77 46.86
N VAL A 692 16.78 1.83 47.08
CA VAL A 692 16.84 1.00 48.29
C VAL A 692 17.54 1.78 49.41
N PRO A 693 16.94 1.89 50.61
CA PRO A 693 17.58 2.51 51.78
C PRO A 693 18.92 1.85 52.15
N ASP A 694 19.92 2.66 52.52
CA ASP A 694 21.30 2.18 52.77
C ASP A 694 21.39 1.09 53.84
N ASN A 695 20.56 1.18 54.88
CA ASN A 695 20.49 0.18 55.95
C ASN A 695 19.93 -1.19 55.49
N ARG A 696 19.30 -1.25 54.31
CA ARG A 696 18.71 -2.48 53.74
C ARG A 696 19.55 -3.09 52.64
N ARG A 697 20.40 -2.31 51.96
CA ARG A 697 21.27 -2.78 50.85
C ARG A 697 22.13 -4.01 51.20
N PRO A 698 22.75 -4.13 52.41
CA PRO A 698 23.56 -5.32 52.76
C PRO A 698 22.78 -6.64 52.78
N ASN A 699 21.45 -6.57 52.89
CA ASN A 699 20.56 -7.73 52.92
C ASN A 699 19.91 -8.03 51.58
N ILE A 700 20.21 -7.28 50.50
CA ILE A 700 19.66 -7.50 49.15
C ILE A 700 20.64 -8.26 48.27
N TYR A 701 20.11 -9.22 47.51
CA TYR A 701 20.84 -9.93 46.47
C TYR A 701 19.94 -10.26 45.28
N PHE A 702 20.55 -10.46 44.12
CA PHE A 702 19.90 -10.80 42.87
C PHE A 702 20.26 -12.22 42.49
N ASN A 703 19.27 -13.01 42.11
CA ASN A 703 19.46 -14.31 41.49
C ASN A 703 19.16 -14.18 40.00
N ILE A 704 20.09 -14.65 39.16
CA ILE A 704 19.90 -14.69 37.71
C ILE A 704 19.86 -16.15 37.26
N THR A 705 18.74 -16.56 36.68
CA THR A 705 18.55 -17.87 36.06
C THR A 705 18.36 -17.72 34.56
N SER A 706 18.68 -18.77 33.80
CA SER A 706 18.37 -18.87 32.37
C SER A 706 17.56 -20.15 32.16
N PRO A 707 16.22 -20.06 32.09
CA PRO A 707 15.37 -21.23 31.88
C PRO A 707 15.52 -21.83 30.48
N THR A 708 15.75 -20.97 29.48
CA THR A 708 16.13 -21.36 28.12
C THR A 708 17.26 -20.46 27.61
N PRO A 709 18.14 -20.94 26.70
CA PRO A 709 19.19 -20.11 26.12
C PRO A 709 18.63 -18.82 25.51
N GLY A 710 19.14 -17.67 25.94
CA GLY A 710 18.69 -16.35 25.45
C GLY A 710 17.56 -15.70 26.27
N THR A 711 16.95 -16.43 27.21
CA THR A 711 16.05 -15.87 28.22
C THR A 711 16.71 -15.92 29.60
N PHE A 712 16.50 -14.87 30.37
CA PHE A 712 17.03 -14.72 31.72
C PHE A 712 15.93 -14.22 32.64
N ILE A 713 15.92 -14.70 33.87
CA ILE A 713 15.05 -14.17 34.92
C ILE A 713 15.97 -13.53 35.95
N ILE A 714 15.77 -12.23 36.20
CA ILE A 714 16.43 -11.53 37.30
C ILE A 714 15.43 -11.43 38.44
N ALA A 715 15.75 -12.10 39.55
CA ALA A 715 14.95 -12.12 40.77
C ALA A 715 15.68 -11.37 41.90
N LEU A 716 15.05 -10.32 42.43
CA LEU A 716 15.55 -9.56 43.58
C LEU A 716 15.05 -10.21 44.88
N HIS A 717 15.96 -10.54 45.80
CA HIS A 717 15.66 -11.14 47.10
C HIS A 717 16.16 -10.29 48.27
N TYR A 718 15.48 -10.44 49.40
CA TYR A 718 15.92 -9.92 50.70
C TYR A 718 16.20 -11.06 51.67
N LYS A 719 17.34 -10.99 52.36
CA LYS A 719 17.81 -12.01 53.30
C LYS A 719 16.76 -12.24 54.39
N GLY A 720 16.23 -13.46 54.46
CA GLY A 720 15.19 -13.86 55.43
C GLY A 720 13.76 -13.96 54.85
N ARG A 721 13.54 -13.66 53.56
CA ARG A 721 12.29 -13.99 52.84
C ARG A 721 12.49 -15.17 51.90
N GLU A 722 11.51 -16.08 51.86
CA GLU A 722 11.55 -17.24 50.97
C GLU A 722 11.23 -16.89 49.50
N ARG A 723 10.39 -15.89 49.25
CA ARG A 723 10.01 -15.45 47.89
C ARG A 723 10.83 -14.24 47.43
N ALA A 724 11.06 -14.14 46.12
CA ALA A 724 11.60 -12.94 45.51
C ALA A 724 10.65 -11.75 45.74
N ILE A 725 11.22 -10.56 45.93
CA ILE A 725 10.49 -9.30 46.06
C ILE A 725 9.99 -8.85 44.68
N LEU A 726 10.80 -9.09 43.66
CA LEU A 726 10.53 -8.73 42.28
C LEU A 726 11.21 -9.74 41.38
N GLU A 727 10.52 -10.18 40.34
CA GLU A 727 11.07 -10.99 39.26
C GLU A 727 10.80 -10.27 37.94
N MET A 728 11.79 -10.26 37.06
CA MET A 728 11.66 -9.67 35.74
C MET A 728 12.27 -10.62 34.71
N ASP A 729 11.48 -10.92 33.69
CA ASP A 729 11.92 -11.66 32.52
C ASP A 729 12.70 -10.74 31.59
N LEU A 730 13.91 -11.16 31.24
CA LEU A 730 14.80 -10.48 30.33
C LEU A 730 15.10 -11.38 29.14
N LYS A 731 14.71 -10.90 27.96
CA LYS A 731 15.19 -11.47 26.71
C LYS A 731 16.48 -10.75 26.32
N ILE A 732 17.46 -11.53 25.87
CA ILE A 732 18.72 -10.96 25.37
C ILE A 732 18.45 -9.98 24.21
N ASP A 733 17.42 -10.26 23.40
CA ASP A 733 16.96 -9.45 22.28
C ASP A 733 16.51 -8.04 22.73
N ASP A 734 15.68 -7.93 23.76
CA ASP A 734 15.18 -6.65 24.28
C ASP A 734 16.32 -5.77 24.81
N LEU A 735 17.34 -6.39 25.43
CA LEU A 735 18.52 -5.70 25.93
C LEU A 735 19.41 -5.21 24.77
N LEU A 736 19.55 -6.00 23.70
CA LEU A 736 20.31 -5.63 22.51
C LEU A 736 19.61 -4.55 21.68
N GLU A 737 18.28 -4.61 21.58
CA GLU A 737 17.47 -3.57 20.94
C GLU A 737 17.56 -2.25 21.71
N LYS A 738 17.42 -2.28 23.03
CA LYS A 738 17.66 -1.11 23.89
C LYS A 738 19.07 -0.55 23.69
N GLN A 739 20.09 -1.40 23.56
CA GLN A 739 21.46 -0.95 23.27
C GLN A 739 21.56 -0.25 21.90
N LYS A 740 20.91 -0.79 20.86
CA LYS A 740 20.89 -0.23 19.51
C LYS A 740 20.13 1.11 19.42
N ASP A 741 19.06 1.24 20.20
CA ASP A 741 18.23 2.45 20.30
C ASP A 741 18.84 3.55 21.19
N ASN A 742 20.09 3.38 21.67
CA ASN A 742 20.74 4.23 22.67
C ASN A 742 19.96 4.37 24.00
N LYS A 743 19.11 3.38 24.33
CA LYS A 743 18.44 3.26 25.64
C LYS A 743 19.35 2.47 26.58
N HIS A 744 20.20 3.17 27.32
CA HIS A 744 21.24 2.54 28.14
C HIS A 744 20.79 2.07 29.53
N LEU A 745 19.54 2.34 29.92
CA LEU A 745 19.01 2.05 31.26
C LEU A 745 17.83 1.08 31.19
N LEU A 746 17.78 0.21 32.19
CA LEU A 746 16.73 -0.77 32.42
C LEU A 746 16.19 -0.56 33.84
N ASP A 747 14.95 -0.08 33.94
CA ASP A 747 14.28 0.13 35.22
C ASP A 747 13.75 -1.20 35.76
N LEU A 748 14.31 -1.65 36.89
CA LEU A 748 13.54 -2.45 37.86
C LEU A 748 13.04 -1.47 38.92
N GLU A 749 11.79 -1.59 39.37
CA GLU A 749 11.13 -0.64 40.29
C GLU A 749 12.02 0.01 41.38
N TYR A 750 12.95 -0.74 41.96
CA TYR A 750 13.85 -0.28 43.03
C TYR A 750 15.31 0.00 42.60
N VAL A 751 15.72 -0.40 41.40
CA VAL A 751 17.09 -0.23 40.87
C VAL A 751 17.10 0.00 39.36
N GLN A 752 17.89 0.96 38.90
CA GLN A 752 18.18 1.14 37.48
C GLN A 752 19.45 0.40 37.11
N LEU A 753 19.36 -0.46 36.09
CA LEU A 753 20.49 -1.24 35.59
C LEU A 753 21.04 -0.68 34.27
N ASN A 754 22.37 -0.74 34.11
CA ASN A 754 23.06 -0.36 32.88
C ASN A 754 22.99 -1.50 31.84
N VAL A 755 22.26 -1.30 30.76
CA VAL A 755 21.99 -2.32 29.73
C VAL A 755 23.28 -2.93 29.13
N PRO A 756 24.28 -2.15 28.65
CA PRO A 756 25.55 -2.70 28.17
C PRO A 756 26.30 -3.57 29.19
N LYS A 757 26.30 -3.18 30.47
CA LYS A 757 26.99 -3.92 31.52
C LYS A 757 26.22 -5.16 31.98
N VAL A 758 24.89 -5.11 31.99
CA VAL A 758 24.05 -6.31 32.19
C VAL A 758 24.32 -7.33 31.08
N LEU A 759 24.36 -6.90 29.81
CA LEU A 759 24.74 -7.76 28.69
C LEU A 759 26.13 -8.37 28.87
N GLY A 760 27.10 -7.57 29.34
CA GLY A 760 28.44 -8.04 29.69
C GLY A 760 28.45 -9.09 30.80
N LEU A 761 27.65 -8.88 31.87
CA LEU A 761 27.51 -9.82 32.98
C LEU A 761 26.89 -11.14 32.50
N LEU A 762 25.79 -11.08 31.74
CA LEU A 762 25.12 -12.27 31.21
C LEU A 762 26.05 -13.08 30.29
N LYS A 763 26.79 -12.41 29.41
CA LYS A 763 27.83 -13.06 28.59
C LYS A 763 28.90 -13.70 29.46
N LYS A 764 29.43 -13.01 30.47
CA LYS A 764 30.47 -13.55 31.35
C LYS A 764 30.01 -14.78 32.15
N VAL A 765 28.77 -14.75 32.64
CA VAL A 765 28.21 -15.78 33.54
C VAL A 765 27.72 -16.99 32.76
N PHE A 766 27.12 -16.79 31.58
CA PHE A 766 26.44 -17.85 30.82
C PHE A 766 27.13 -18.24 29.50
N ALA A 767 28.16 -17.53 28.99
CA ALA A 767 28.81 -17.88 27.72
C ALA A 767 29.86 -19.02 27.79
N LYS A 768 30.01 -19.71 28.93
CA LYS A 768 31.07 -20.72 29.11
C LYS A 768 30.62 -22.18 29.09
N ARG A 769 29.34 -22.54 28.92
CA ARG A 769 28.90 -23.95 28.85
C ARG A 769 27.68 -24.18 27.98
#